data_AF-A0A135LRJ8-F1
#
_entry.id   AF-A0A135LRJ8-F1
#
_cell.length_a   1.000
_cell.length_b   1.000
_cell.length_c   1.000
_cell.angle_alpha   90.00
_cell.angle_beta   90.00
_cell.angle_gamma   90.00
#
_symmetry.space_group_name_H-M   'P 1'
#
loop_
_entity.id
_entity.type
_entity.pdbx_description
1 polymer ?
#
loop_
_entity_poly.entity_id
_entity_poly.type
_entity_poly.pdbx_seq_one_letter_code
_entity_poly.pdbx_strand_id
1 'polypeptide(L)'
;MTDGTNSSNNHPTTSTSGGASAKPTPANNAGGGSGWGDPGFVKGGTTEKADTGLGLGHVAANNPASTTGKFLGLEDQTGRAEHKYLERADLAANDVEPTNSGEPTCATEDHSFMERKPGGPDTLPGWDAAKNIFKAHVVHSKTTNTLIEALLEQVAQFLNTSGEKDPVWVHQVPYSKHPEFSPLKEDIETDVCIVGGGIAGISIAYELVNRGLNVTLLEARKILSGESGRTSGHLSNALDDGYTEIAKKHGKENARIAAESHTWALNRVEEIARNLNIECEFRHLPAYEISQYTVDHPDYQKEIDSLREEVKLAKDLGLPVSFHDDLKVQGWDGGLDQRGGAVFENQATFHPTKYLVGVVKWLRKQPNFKCFADTRVMSLTEEGVEVLGFGNERVTIQTENGHKVTAKQAVQATCVPLQKLAVIAQMEYNRTYCIAIRVPKGYIQDCLLYDQAEQYKYLRLTECDDKDDYLVVGGCDHKVGQEDTGGRFTELEQWVRARFTRAGSVDYAWSGQIFEPVDYMAYIGKNQGSKHSYIVTGDSGNGLTHGVLAGKLIADEIGGLTNPWSQLYDPRRMASVAKSLPSMLGHDLEINSQYKRFLQTDITDIEDLAPGTGGVLNKGFSQPIAVYKDENGEVHERSALCPHMKGVVCWNNTEKSWDCPVHGSRFSKDGVCVEGPAKGNLQPLKKQQSV
;
A
#
# COMPACT_ATOMS: atom_id res chain seq x y z
N MET A 1 -17.44 63.24 -11.26
CA MET A 1 -18.88 63.04 -11.01
C MET A 1 -19.00 61.66 -10.38
N THR A 2 -18.87 61.64 -9.04
CA THR A 2 -19.91 61.22 -8.06
C THR A 2 -20.03 59.70 -7.97
N ASP A 3 -19.26 59.05 -7.07
CA ASP A 3 -19.53 58.79 -5.62
C ASP A 3 -20.41 57.54 -5.44
N GLY A 4 -19.89 56.42 -4.96
CA GLY A 4 -19.81 56.01 -3.54
C GLY A 4 -20.47 54.60 -3.46
N THR A 5 -20.12 53.62 -2.62
CA THR A 5 -19.57 53.59 -1.26
C THR A 5 -19.09 52.17 -0.92
N ASN A 6 -18.04 52.09 -0.10
CA ASN A 6 -17.60 50.94 0.69
C ASN A 6 -18.70 50.36 1.61
N SER A 7 -18.71 49.04 1.80
CA SER A 7 -18.78 48.46 3.16
C SER A 7 -18.26 47.02 3.20
N SER A 8 -17.13 46.87 3.89
CA SER A 8 -16.60 45.68 4.52
C SER A 8 -17.56 45.07 5.55
N ASN A 9 -17.58 43.74 5.68
CA ASN A 9 -17.61 43.05 6.99
C ASN A 9 -17.40 41.52 6.88
N ASN A 10 -16.21 41.10 7.30
CA ASN A 10 -15.91 40.00 8.23
C ASN A 10 -16.74 38.71 8.17
N HIS A 11 -16.10 37.65 7.68
CA HIS A 11 -16.16 36.33 8.31
C HIS A 11 -14.74 35.93 8.77
N PRO A 12 -14.54 35.53 10.03
CA PRO A 12 -13.23 35.25 10.59
C PRO A 12 -12.70 33.88 10.10
N THR A 13 -11.56 33.91 9.42
CA THR A 13 -10.68 32.76 9.20
C THR A 13 -9.92 32.48 10.49
N THR A 14 -10.24 31.39 11.19
CA THR A 14 -9.39 30.90 12.28
C THR A 14 -8.21 30.15 11.69
N SER A 15 -7.07 30.82 11.68
CA SER A 15 -5.73 30.26 11.53
C SER A 15 -5.41 29.31 12.68
N THR A 16 -4.96 28.09 12.39
CA THR A 16 -4.22 27.26 13.33
C THR A 16 -2.79 27.08 12.84
N SER A 17 -1.88 27.66 13.61
CA SER A 17 -0.43 27.60 13.52
C SER A 17 0.10 26.17 13.55
N GLY A 18 0.92 25.83 12.55
CA GLY A 18 1.74 24.62 12.55
C GLY A 18 2.84 24.66 13.62
N GLY A 19 2.98 23.55 14.34
CA GLY A 19 4.03 23.32 15.33
C GLY A 19 3.69 22.13 16.21
N ALA A 20 4.44 21.05 16.08
CA ALA A 20 4.27 19.82 16.84
C ALA A 20 4.36 20.08 18.36
N SER A 21 3.30 19.71 19.10
CA SER A 21 3.43 19.35 20.52
C SER A 21 2.22 18.52 20.97
N ALA A 22 2.48 17.26 21.30
CA ALA A 22 1.57 16.42 22.06
C ALA A 22 1.43 16.98 23.48
N LYS A 23 0.21 17.38 23.87
CA LYS A 23 -0.36 17.20 25.21
C LYS A 23 -1.86 17.54 25.21
N PRO A 24 -2.73 16.70 25.82
CA PRO A 24 -4.17 16.94 25.85
C PRO A 24 -4.53 17.94 26.96
N THR A 25 -5.36 18.92 26.65
CA THR A 25 -6.03 19.75 27.68
C THR A 25 -7.52 19.39 27.70
N PRO A 26 -8.10 19.02 28.86
CA PRO A 26 -9.47 18.53 28.98
C PRO A 26 -10.47 19.66 29.28
N ALA A 27 -11.66 19.61 28.67
CA ALA A 27 -12.93 20.20 29.16
C ALA A 27 -13.99 20.05 28.04
N ASN A 28 -15.27 19.74 28.26
CA ASN A 28 -16.08 19.82 29.46
C ASN A 28 -17.24 18.83 29.38
N ASN A 29 -17.58 18.29 30.55
CA ASN A 29 -18.92 17.81 30.88
C ASN A 29 -19.91 18.97 30.75
N ALA A 30 -21.07 18.69 30.18
CA ALA A 30 -22.28 19.46 30.43
C ALA A 30 -23.08 18.74 31.53
N GLY A 31 -23.38 19.47 32.62
CA GLY A 31 -24.41 19.07 33.56
C GLY A 31 -24.18 19.57 34.99
N GLY A 32 -24.85 20.66 35.36
CA GLY A 32 -25.10 21.01 36.77
C GLY A 32 -24.69 22.42 37.16
N GLY A 33 -25.51 23.40 36.79
CA GLY A 33 -25.33 24.78 37.22
C GLY A 33 -25.74 25.02 38.68
N SER A 34 -25.21 26.09 39.26
CA SER A 34 -25.97 27.04 40.09
C SER A 34 -25.07 28.26 40.33
N GLY A 35 -25.66 29.44 40.13
CA GLY A 35 -24.97 30.71 40.18
C GLY A 35 -25.02 31.38 41.55
N TRP A 36 -24.11 32.35 41.68
CA TRP A 36 -24.19 33.60 42.45
C TRP A 36 -24.38 33.53 43.97
N GLY A 37 -23.44 34.14 44.71
CA GLY A 37 -23.72 34.69 46.05
C GLY A 37 -22.56 34.77 47.04
N ASP A 38 -21.62 35.69 46.78
CA ASP A 38 -20.84 36.54 47.72
C ASP A 38 -20.00 36.00 48.89
N PRO A 39 -18.94 36.75 49.28
CA PRO A 39 -17.76 36.23 49.96
C PRO A 39 -17.73 36.55 51.46
N GLY A 40 -17.31 35.58 52.27
CA GLY A 40 -17.15 35.74 53.71
C GLY A 40 -16.08 34.84 54.31
N PHE A 41 -14.87 35.39 54.45
CA PHE A 41 -13.87 35.19 55.49
C PHE A 41 -13.66 33.81 56.20
N VAL A 42 -12.47 33.25 55.93
CA VAL A 42 -11.39 32.86 56.87
C VAL A 42 -11.60 31.74 57.92
N LYS A 43 -10.90 30.63 57.61
CA LYS A 43 -9.96 29.79 58.40
C LYS A 43 -10.20 29.45 59.88
N GLY A 44 -9.89 28.17 60.15
CA GLY A 44 -9.44 27.59 61.42
C GLY A 44 -10.26 26.34 61.70
N GLY A 45 -9.74 25.13 61.92
CA GLY A 45 -8.47 24.72 62.48
C GLY A 45 -8.77 23.52 63.39
N THR A 46 -7.90 22.50 63.32
CA THR A 46 -7.58 21.51 64.38
C THR A 46 -8.57 20.39 64.78
N THR A 47 -8.09 19.16 64.51
CA THR A 47 -7.91 18.00 65.41
C THR A 47 -9.09 17.15 65.93
N GLU A 48 -8.83 15.84 65.82
CA GLU A 48 -9.13 14.72 66.74
C GLU A 48 -10.27 13.71 66.46
N LYS A 49 -9.83 12.45 66.52
CA LYS A 49 -10.49 11.14 66.75
C LYS A 49 -11.65 11.24 67.75
N ALA A 50 -12.62 10.34 67.87
CA ALA A 50 -13.03 9.05 67.28
C ALA A 50 -14.49 8.85 67.74
N ASP A 51 -15.30 8.05 67.05
CA ASP A 51 -15.99 6.96 67.75
C ASP A 51 -16.58 5.91 66.81
N THR A 52 -16.44 4.67 67.29
CA THR A 52 -16.85 3.42 66.67
C THR A 52 -18.35 3.19 66.85
N GLY A 53 -19.09 3.01 65.75
CA GLY A 53 -20.50 2.66 65.77
C GLY A 53 -20.81 1.51 64.80
N LEU A 54 -20.33 0.30 65.11
CA LEU A 54 -20.76 -0.92 64.42
C LEU A 54 -22.07 -1.41 65.05
N GLY A 55 -23.16 -1.23 64.30
CA GLY A 55 -24.46 -1.86 64.55
C GLY A 55 -24.69 -3.02 63.58
N LEU A 56 -24.71 -4.23 64.15
CA LEU A 56 -25.48 -5.43 63.78
C LEU A 56 -25.62 -5.81 62.29
N GLY A 57 -24.89 -6.85 61.87
CA GLY A 57 -25.33 -7.71 60.77
C GLY A 57 -24.30 -8.13 59.72
N HIS A 58 -23.06 -7.62 59.77
CA HIS A 58 -22.06 -7.95 58.76
C HIS A 58 -20.78 -8.50 59.38
N VAL A 59 -20.48 -9.76 59.06
CA VAL A 59 -19.18 -10.39 59.27
C VAL A 59 -18.14 -9.58 58.51
N ALA A 60 -17.05 -9.19 59.16
CA ALA A 60 -15.93 -8.50 58.53
C ALA A 60 -15.41 -9.38 57.37
N ALA A 61 -15.49 -8.86 56.15
CA ALA A 61 -14.89 -9.51 55.00
C ALA A 61 -13.37 -9.55 55.21
N ASN A 62 -12.78 -10.74 55.12
CA ASN A 62 -11.34 -10.90 55.08
C ASN A 62 -10.76 -10.00 53.97
N ASN A 63 -9.67 -9.31 54.30
CA ASN A 63 -8.90 -8.51 53.36
C ASN A 63 -8.69 -9.32 52.04
N PRO A 64 -9.14 -8.83 50.87
CA PRO A 64 -9.00 -9.54 49.58
C PRO A 64 -7.55 -9.86 49.21
N ALA A 65 -6.58 -9.26 49.90
CA ALA A 65 -5.17 -9.50 49.72
C ALA A 65 -4.65 -10.85 50.27
N SER A 66 -5.48 -11.66 50.96
CA SER A 66 -5.05 -12.98 51.47
C SER A 66 -5.66 -14.20 50.76
N THR A 67 -6.52 -14.00 49.75
CA THR A 67 -7.09 -15.08 48.92
C THR A 67 -6.75 -14.97 47.43
N THR A 68 -5.97 -13.96 47.03
CA THR A 68 -5.48 -13.80 45.66
C THR A 68 -4.09 -14.41 45.52
N GLY A 69 -4.05 -15.71 45.19
CA GLY A 69 -2.84 -16.33 44.65
C GLY A 69 -2.42 -15.62 43.36
N LYS A 70 -1.15 -15.17 43.32
CA LYS A 70 -0.40 -14.63 42.17
C LYS A 70 -1.27 -14.00 41.06
N PHE A 71 -1.75 -12.78 41.32
CA PHE A 71 -2.15 -11.88 40.24
C PHE A 71 -0.90 -11.61 39.38
N LEU A 72 -0.92 -12.03 38.12
CA LEU A 72 0.14 -11.73 37.15
C LEU A 72 0.20 -10.21 36.95
N GLY A 73 1.40 -9.66 36.81
CA GLY A 73 1.59 -8.23 36.49
C GLY A 73 0.86 -7.87 35.20
N LEU A 74 0.48 -6.59 35.03
CA LEU A 74 -0.22 -6.12 33.85
C LEU A 74 0.49 -6.55 32.55
N GLU A 75 1.82 -6.49 32.53
CA GLU A 75 2.66 -6.94 31.40
C GLU A 75 2.46 -8.43 31.06
N ASP A 76 2.42 -9.31 32.06
CA ASP A 76 2.17 -10.75 31.87
C ASP A 76 0.72 -11.04 31.42
N GLN A 77 -0.23 -10.19 31.81
CA GLN A 77 -1.62 -10.30 31.37
C GLN A 77 -1.77 -9.86 29.91
N THR A 78 -1.12 -8.77 29.50
CA THR A 78 -1.04 -8.35 28.09
C THR A 78 -0.31 -9.40 27.25
N GLY A 79 0.84 -9.92 27.70
CA GLY A 79 1.58 -10.93 26.96
C GLY A 79 0.81 -12.23 26.78
N ARG A 80 0.02 -12.66 27.78
CA ARG A 80 -0.86 -13.83 27.65
C ARG A 80 -2.11 -13.56 26.80
N ALA A 81 -2.65 -12.34 26.84
CA ALA A 81 -3.76 -11.96 25.98
C ALA A 81 -3.32 -11.87 24.51
N GLU A 82 -2.14 -11.32 24.26
CA GLU A 82 -1.49 -11.27 22.95
C GLU A 82 -1.16 -12.67 22.45
N HIS A 83 -0.58 -13.54 23.29
CA HIS A 83 -0.32 -14.94 22.91
C HIS A 83 -1.61 -15.71 22.60
N LYS A 84 -2.69 -15.53 23.37
CA LYS A 84 -4.00 -16.15 23.07
C LYS A 84 -4.67 -15.55 21.84
N TYR A 85 -4.45 -14.27 21.57
CA TYR A 85 -4.92 -13.61 20.35
C TYR A 85 -4.19 -14.16 19.12
N LEU A 86 -2.86 -14.28 19.19
CA LEU A 86 -2.02 -14.87 18.15
C LEU A 86 -2.37 -16.35 17.92
N GLU A 87 -2.56 -17.13 18.97
CA GLU A 87 -2.98 -18.54 18.88
C GLU A 87 -4.35 -18.68 18.21
N ARG A 88 -5.31 -17.80 18.52
CA ARG A 88 -6.63 -17.78 17.86
C ARG A 88 -6.55 -17.28 16.41
N ALA A 89 -5.68 -16.32 16.13
CA ALA A 89 -5.43 -15.85 14.77
C ALA A 89 -4.78 -16.95 13.91
N ASP A 90 -3.86 -17.73 14.47
CA ASP A 90 -3.23 -18.88 13.82
C ASP A 90 -4.22 -20.03 13.59
N LEU A 91 -5.09 -20.33 14.57
CA LEU A 91 -6.13 -21.35 14.41
C LEU A 91 -7.16 -20.95 13.35
N ALA A 92 -7.57 -19.67 13.33
CA ALA A 92 -8.49 -19.13 12.32
C ALA A 92 -7.85 -19.03 10.92
N ALA A 93 -6.55 -18.81 10.83
CA ALA A 93 -5.82 -18.79 9.57
C ALA A 93 -5.62 -20.18 8.95
N ASN A 94 -5.75 -21.24 9.76
CA ASN A 94 -5.51 -22.63 9.34
C ASN A 94 -6.77 -23.53 9.35
N ASP A 95 -7.97 -22.95 9.53
CA ASP A 95 -9.26 -23.67 9.51
C ASP A 95 -9.34 -24.85 10.52
N VAL A 96 -8.67 -24.70 11.68
CA VAL A 96 -8.66 -25.69 12.76
C VAL A 96 -9.68 -25.27 13.84
N GLU A 97 -10.68 -26.13 14.12
CA GLU A 97 -11.62 -25.87 15.21
C GLU A 97 -10.92 -25.88 16.59
N PRO A 98 -11.18 -24.90 17.47
CA PRO A 98 -10.52 -24.81 18.75
C PRO A 98 -10.97 -25.95 19.69
N THR A 99 -10.02 -26.78 20.13
CA THR A 99 -10.28 -27.83 21.11
C THR A 99 -10.42 -27.24 22.52
N ASN A 100 -11.60 -27.33 23.12
CA ASN A 100 -11.83 -26.98 24.52
C ASN A 100 -11.29 -28.10 25.44
N SER A 101 -10.14 -27.88 26.08
CA SER A 101 -9.65 -28.74 27.15
C SER A 101 -10.20 -28.30 28.52
N GLY A 102 -11.25 -28.99 28.98
CA GLY A 102 -11.51 -29.28 30.40
C GLY A 102 -12.26 -28.24 31.25
N GLU A 103 -13.60 -28.33 31.26
CA GLU A 103 -14.51 -28.38 32.45
C GLU A 103 -15.99 -28.42 31.99
N PRO A 104 -16.94 -28.97 32.78
CA PRO A 104 -17.82 -30.06 32.35
C PRO A 104 -19.11 -29.62 31.64
N THR A 105 -19.42 -30.28 30.52
CA THR A 105 -20.76 -30.27 29.90
C THR A 105 -21.56 -31.47 30.38
N CYS A 106 -22.79 -31.22 30.86
CA CYS A 106 -23.76 -32.28 31.11
C CYS A 106 -23.98 -33.10 29.83
N ALA A 107 -23.78 -34.41 29.98
CA ALA A 107 -24.11 -35.43 29.03
C ALA A 107 -25.62 -35.48 28.79
N THR A 108 -26.02 -35.58 27.52
CA THR A 108 -26.86 -36.64 26.93
C THR A 108 -27.27 -36.15 25.55
N GLU A 109 -26.85 -36.83 24.46
CA GLU A 109 -27.71 -37.24 23.34
C GLU A 109 -26.93 -37.99 22.24
N ASP A 110 -27.68 -38.78 21.48
CA ASP A 110 -27.35 -39.96 20.69
C ASP A 110 -26.46 -39.72 19.44
N HIS A 111 -25.51 -40.63 19.18
CA HIS A 111 -24.55 -40.58 18.06
C HIS A 111 -24.86 -41.57 16.92
N SER A 112 -26.10 -42.04 16.79
CA SER A 112 -26.52 -42.98 15.75
C SER A 112 -26.49 -42.46 14.29
N PHE A 113 -26.05 -41.21 14.03
CA PHE A 113 -25.87 -40.67 12.68
C PHE A 113 -24.50 -41.00 12.04
N MET A 114 -23.52 -41.52 12.78
CA MET A 114 -22.13 -41.69 12.30
C MET A 114 -21.83 -42.96 11.47
N GLU A 115 -22.84 -43.70 10.98
CA GLU A 115 -22.61 -44.90 10.16
C GLU A 115 -22.78 -44.73 8.64
N ARG A 116 -22.51 -43.56 8.05
CA ARG A 116 -22.40 -43.43 6.57
C ARG A 116 -21.26 -42.51 6.11
N LYS A 117 -20.36 -43.06 5.27
CA LYS A 117 -19.27 -42.33 4.59
C LYS A 117 -19.81 -41.36 3.51
N PRO A 118 -19.39 -40.08 3.47
CA PRO A 118 -19.62 -39.19 2.32
C PRO A 118 -18.36 -39.01 1.44
N GLY A 119 -18.55 -38.86 0.11
CA GLY A 119 -17.57 -38.17 -0.74
C GLY A 119 -17.08 -38.82 -2.05
N GLY A 120 -17.82 -39.78 -2.65
CA GLY A 120 -17.51 -40.25 -4.01
C GLY A 120 -18.12 -39.33 -5.10
N PRO A 121 -17.49 -39.19 -6.29
CA PRO A 121 -17.90 -38.26 -7.34
C PRO A 121 -19.27 -38.52 -8.00
N ASP A 122 -20.03 -39.52 -7.54
CA ASP A 122 -21.29 -39.94 -8.15
C ASP A 122 -22.55 -39.59 -7.30
N THR A 123 -22.43 -38.80 -6.23
CA THR A 123 -23.56 -38.49 -5.32
C THR A 123 -24.03 -37.04 -5.31
N LEU A 124 -23.63 -36.20 -6.28
CA LEU A 124 -24.18 -34.84 -6.43
C LEU A 124 -25.42 -34.86 -7.34
N PRO A 125 -26.63 -34.56 -6.83
CA PRO A 125 -27.80 -34.39 -7.68
C PRO A 125 -27.58 -33.17 -8.59
N GLY A 126 -27.55 -33.38 -9.90
CA GLY A 126 -27.46 -32.31 -10.90
C GLY A 126 -26.18 -32.27 -11.76
N TRP A 127 -25.21 -33.16 -11.54
CA TRP A 127 -23.99 -33.19 -12.37
C TRP A 127 -24.25 -33.58 -13.84
N ASP A 128 -25.27 -34.40 -14.09
CA ASP A 128 -25.71 -34.72 -15.46
C ASP A 128 -26.51 -33.58 -16.13
N ALA A 129 -27.07 -32.64 -15.35
CA ALA A 129 -27.71 -31.44 -15.90
C ALA A 129 -26.66 -30.42 -16.38
N ALA A 130 -25.52 -30.31 -15.69
CA ALA A 130 -24.41 -29.44 -16.10
C ALA A 130 -23.74 -29.88 -17.42
N LYS A 131 -23.67 -31.19 -17.70
CA LYS A 131 -23.14 -31.71 -18.97
C LYS A 131 -24.01 -31.36 -20.19
N ASN A 132 -25.32 -31.20 -20.01
CA ASN A 132 -26.23 -30.87 -21.10
C ASN A 132 -26.29 -29.36 -21.40
N ILE A 133 -25.94 -28.50 -20.44
CA ILE A 133 -25.80 -27.05 -20.65
C ILE A 133 -24.61 -26.74 -21.58
N PHE A 134 -23.54 -27.54 -21.54
CA PHE A 134 -22.39 -27.38 -22.42
C PHE A 134 -22.57 -27.98 -23.83
N LYS A 135 -23.71 -28.62 -24.14
CA LYS A 135 -23.92 -29.30 -25.43
C LYS A 135 -25.12 -28.85 -26.27
N ALA A 136 -25.97 -27.94 -25.81
CA ALA A 136 -27.14 -27.55 -26.61
C ALA A 136 -27.58 -26.08 -26.41
N HIS A 137 -27.04 -25.19 -27.25
CA HIS A 137 -27.74 -24.15 -28.04
C HIS A 137 -26.83 -22.95 -28.28
N VAL A 138 -26.03 -23.06 -29.34
CA VAL A 138 -25.47 -21.90 -30.02
C VAL A 138 -26.58 -21.32 -30.90
N VAL A 139 -27.34 -20.36 -30.37
CA VAL A 139 -28.13 -19.43 -31.19
C VAL A 139 -27.45 -18.08 -31.06
N HIS A 140 -26.66 -17.74 -32.08
CA HIS A 140 -25.95 -16.47 -32.20
C HIS A 140 -26.95 -15.32 -32.32
N SER A 141 -27.03 -14.48 -31.28
CA SER A 141 -27.53 -13.11 -31.41
C SER A 141 -26.32 -12.17 -31.28
N LYS A 142 -26.17 -11.23 -32.21
CA LYS A 142 -25.04 -10.28 -32.24
C LYS A 142 -24.92 -9.43 -30.96
N THR A 143 -26.00 -9.27 -30.21
CA THR A 143 -26.09 -8.47 -28.99
C THR A 143 -25.56 -9.20 -27.75
N THR A 144 -25.62 -10.54 -27.72
CA THR A 144 -25.08 -11.34 -26.60
C THR A 144 -23.56 -11.45 -26.67
N ASN A 145 -22.97 -11.43 -27.87
CA ASN A 145 -21.51 -11.41 -28.04
C ASN A 145 -20.90 -10.11 -27.51
N THR A 146 -21.52 -8.95 -27.76
CA THR A 146 -20.98 -7.66 -27.29
C THR A 146 -21.01 -7.50 -25.77
N LEU A 147 -22.03 -8.03 -25.09
CA LEU A 147 -22.10 -7.99 -23.62
C LEU A 147 -21.13 -8.97 -22.96
N ILE A 148 -20.94 -10.16 -23.53
CA ILE A 148 -19.94 -11.12 -23.05
C ILE A 148 -18.52 -10.62 -23.35
N GLU A 149 -18.28 -10.02 -24.52
CA GLU A 149 -17.01 -9.38 -24.88
C GLU A 149 -16.70 -8.21 -23.94
N ALA A 150 -17.68 -7.33 -23.64
CA ALA A 150 -17.51 -6.22 -22.69
C ALA A 150 -17.27 -6.71 -21.24
N LEU A 151 -17.96 -7.77 -20.80
CA LEU A 151 -17.75 -8.36 -19.47
C LEU A 151 -16.38 -9.05 -19.38
N LEU A 152 -15.95 -9.73 -20.45
CA LEU A 152 -14.60 -10.32 -20.56
C LEU A 152 -13.52 -9.22 -20.65
N GLU A 153 -13.80 -8.09 -21.30
CA GLU A 153 -12.93 -6.90 -21.33
C GLU A 153 -12.78 -6.24 -19.95
N GLN A 154 -13.87 -6.13 -19.19
CA GLN A 154 -13.83 -5.52 -17.85
C GLN A 154 -13.10 -6.39 -16.81
N VAL A 155 -13.31 -7.72 -16.84
CA VAL A 155 -12.48 -8.64 -16.05
C VAL A 155 -11.03 -8.60 -16.54
N ALA A 156 -10.80 -8.43 -17.84
CA ALA A 156 -9.45 -8.28 -18.38
C ALA A 156 -8.76 -7.01 -17.90
N GLN A 157 -9.47 -5.90 -17.65
CA GLN A 157 -8.86 -4.65 -17.18
C GLN A 157 -8.12 -4.87 -15.84
N PHE A 158 -8.81 -5.40 -14.83
CA PHE A 158 -8.21 -5.63 -13.51
C PHE A 158 -7.20 -6.79 -13.47
N LEU A 159 -7.13 -7.61 -14.53
CA LEU A 159 -6.01 -8.54 -14.73
C LEU A 159 -4.76 -7.85 -15.28
N ASN A 160 -4.93 -6.76 -16.05
CA ASN A 160 -3.86 -5.99 -16.65
C ASN A 160 -3.37 -4.82 -15.80
N THR A 161 -4.18 -4.34 -14.85
CA THR A 161 -3.85 -3.19 -13.99
C THR A 161 -4.61 -3.25 -12.65
N SER A 162 -4.29 -2.37 -11.69
CA SER A 162 -4.90 -2.34 -10.35
C SER A 162 -6.05 -1.32 -10.19
N GLY A 163 -6.58 -0.79 -11.29
CA GLY A 163 -7.63 0.23 -11.29
C GLY A 163 -8.36 0.34 -12.63
N GLU A 164 -9.58 0.88 -12.63
CA GLU A 164 -10.36 1.06 -13.87
C GLU A 164 -9.67 2.03 -14.84
N LYS A 165 -8.94 3.03 -14.35
CA LYS A 165 -8.30 4.02 -15.22
C LYS A 165 -6.92 3.57 -15.69
N ASP A 166 -6.66 3.77 -16.99
CA ASP A 166 -5.37 3.44 -17.58
C ASP A 166 -4.30 4.51 -17.32
N PRO A 167 -3.07 4.09 -16.98
CA PRO A 167 -1.93 4.98 -16.89
C PRO A 167 -1.40 5.35 -18.28
N VAL A 168 -0.73 6.51 -18.40
CA VAL A 168 -0.19 7.02 -19.68
C VAL A 168 0.68 6.02 -20.44
N TRP A 169 1.31 5.07 -19.76
CA TRP A 169 2.20 4.07 -20.36
C TRP A 169 1.55 3.19 -21.43
N VAL A 170 0.23 2.98 -21.36
CA VAL A 170 -0.48 2.20 -22.38
C VAL A 170 -0.53 2.90 -23.73
N HIS A 171 -0.26 4.21 -23.77
CA HIS A 171 -0.23 5.02 -24.98
C HIS A 171 0.73 4.45 -26.03
N GLN A 172 1.95 4.10 -25.61
CA GLN A 172 2.97 3.55 -26.50
C GLN A 172 3.10 2.03 -26.39
N VAL A 173 2.88 1.49 -25.18
CA VAL A 173 2.97 0.06 -24.87
C VAL A 173 1.63 -0.43 -24.31
N PRO A 174 0.60 -0.64 -25.14
CA PRO A 174 -0.67 -1.19 -24.68
C PRO A 174 -0.48 -2.60 -24.13
N TYR A 175 -1.38 -3.05 -23.25
CA TYR A 175 -1.29 -4.34 -22.55
C TYR A 175 -1.08 -5.54 -23.49
N SER A 176 -1.66 -5.50 -24.70
CA SER A 176 -1.49 -6.53 -25.73
C SER A 176 -0.05 -6.70 -26.23
N LYS A 177 0.85 -5.74 -25.98
CA LYS A 177 2.29 -5.83 -26.28
C LYS A 177 3.11 -6.41 -25.12
N HIS A 178 2.50 -6.65 -23.96
CA HIS A 178 3.18 -7.25 -22.81
C HIS A 178 3.47 -8.73 -23.07
N PRO A 179 4.57 -9.30 -22.57
CA PRO A 179 4.84 -10.72 -22.71
C PRO A 179 3.81 -11.56 -21.94
N GLU A 180 3.15 -12.48 -22.65
CA GLU A 180 2.23 -13.45 -22.03
C GLU A 180 2.96 -14.69 -21.52
N PHE A 181 2.48 -15.19 -20.37
CA PHE A 181 2.95 -16.40 -19.71
C PHE A 181 1.75 -17.28 -19.34
N SER A 182 1.94 -18.59 -19.37
CA SER A 182 0.91 -19.54 -18.95
C SER A 182 0.86 -19.67 -17.42
N PRO A 183 -0.28 -20.06 -16.84
CA PRO A 183 -0.35 -20.43 -15.44
C PRO A 183 0.48 -21.68 -15.14
N LEU A 184 0.90 -21.83 -13.90
CA LEU A 184 1.52 -23.05 -13.39
C LEU A 184 0.51 -24.20 -13.44
N LYS A 185 0.89 -25.35 -14.01
CA LYS A 185 0.01 -26.51 -14.23
C LYS A 185 0.53 -27.81 -13.62
N GLU A 186 1.69 -27.75 -12.98
CA GLU A 186 2.36 -28.88 -12.37
C GLU A 186 3.27 -28.39 -11.25
N ASP A 187 3.64 -29.30 -10.35
CA ASP A 187 4.58 -28.99 -9.30
C ASP A 187 6.01 -28.92 -9.87
N ILE A 188 6.82 -27.95 -9.43
CA ILE A 188 8.17 -27.74 -9.94
C ILE A 188 9.19 -27.44 -8.84
N GLU A 189 10.46 -27.69 -9.13
CA GLU A 189 11.58 -27.28 -8.29
C GLU A 189 12.43 -26.19 -8.97
N THR A 190 13.03 -25.30 -8.17
CA THR A 190 13.90 -24.21 -8.64
C THR A 190 14.93 -23.83 -7.58
N ASP A 191 15.97 -23.08 -7.93
CA ASP A 191 16.89 -22.54 -6.90
C ASP A 191 16.22 -21.40 -6.13
N VAL A 192 15.64 -20.43 -6.85
CA VAL A 192 14.95 -19.28 -6.27
C VAL A 192 13.55 -19.11 -6.86
N CYS A 193 12.54 -18.99 -6.01
CA CYS A 193 11.18 -18.62 -6.41
C CYS A 193 10.90 -17.16 -6.02
N ILE A 194 10.56 -16.32 -6.99
CA ILE A 194 10.19 -14.92 -6.80
C ILE A 194 8.68 -14.80 -6.97
N VAL A 195 8.01 -14.17 -6.01
CA VAL A 195 6.58 -13.91 -6.02
C VAL A 195 6.37 -12.41 -6.28
N GLY A 196 5.77 -12.07 -7.42
CA GLY A 196 5.53 -10.70 -7.87
C GLY A 196 6.29 -10.35 -9.15
N GLY A 197 5.55 -9.96 -10.19
CA GLY A 197 6.04 -9.58 -11.52
C GLY A 197 6.18 -8.08 -11.75
N GLY A 198 6.42 -7.31 -10.68
CA GLY A 198 6.76 -5.88 -10.74
C GLY A 198 8.27 -5.63 -10.87
N ILE A 199 8.69 -4.36 -10.81
CA ILE A 199 10.10 -3.95 -10.99
C ILE A 199 11.06 -4.64 -10.00
N ALA A 200 10.66 -4.83 -8.75
CA ALA A 200 11.46 -5.53 -7.75
C ALA A 200 11.72 -6.98 -8.18
N GLY A 201 10.67 -7.76 -8.43
CA GLY A 201 10.79 -9.16 -8.83
C GLY A 201 11.56 -9.35 -10.14
N ILE A 202 11.32 -8.47 -11.13
CA ILE A 202 12.03 -8.49 -12.42
C ILE A 202 13.52 -8.17 -12.24
N SER A 203 13.87 -7.17 -11.42
CA SER A 203 15.26 -6.79 -11.16
C SER A 203 16.02 -7.89 -10.41
N ILE A 204 15.39 -8.53 -9.43
CA ILE A 204 15.95 -9.69 -8.72
C ILE A 204 16.15 -10.87 -9.68
N ALA A 205 15.17 -11.17 -10.53
CA ALA A 205 15.30 -12.22 -11.53
C ALA A 205 16.48 -11.95 -12.47
N TYR A 206 16.63 -10.71 -12.95
CA TYR A 206 17.73 -10.30 -13.80
C TYR A 206 19.10 -10.55 -13.17
N GLU A 207 19.30 -10.14 -11.91
CA GLU A 207 20.56 -10.33 -11.20
C GLU A 207 20.87 -11.81 -10.91
N LEU A 208 19.87 -12.59 -10.47
CA LEU A 208 20.06 -14.01 -10.12
C LEU A 208 20.27 -14.89 -11.36
N VAL A 209 19.56 -14.62 -12.46
CA VAL A 209 19.73 -15.34 -13.73
C VAL A 209 21.13 -15.13 -14.29
N ASN A 210 21.66 -13.89 -14.23
CA ASN A 210 23.04 -13.59 -14.63
C ASN A 210 24.09 -14.25 -13.73
N ARG A 211 23.73 -14.62 -12.49
CA ARG A 211 24.58 -15.41 -11.57
C ARG A 211 24.45 -16.92 -11.80
N GLY A 212 23.68 -17.35 -12.80
CA GLY A 212 23.56 -18.76 -13.20
C GLY A 212 22.58 -19.60 -12.36
N LEU A 213 21.74 -18.96 -11.54
CA LEU A 213 20.73 -19.66 -10.74
C LEU A 213 19.48 -19.99 -11.55
N ASN A 214 18.79 -21.09 -11.22
CA ASN A 214 17.47 -21.40 -11.77
C ASN A 214 16.40 -20.58 -11.03
N VAL A 215 15.78 -19.66 -11.75
CA VAL A 215 14.82 -18.70 -11.19
C VAL A 215 13.44 -18.97 -11.76
N THR A 216 12.46 -19.07 -10.87
CA THR A 216 11.03 -19.09 -11.22
C THR A 216 10.37 -17.82 -10.69
N LEU A 217 9.65 -17.09 -11.54
CA LEU A 217 8.81 -15.96 -11.16
C LEU A 217 7.33 -16.34 -11.24
N LEU A 218 6.57 -16.05 -10.18
CA LEU A 218 5.13 -16.25 -10.11
C LEU A 218 4.43 -14.89 -10.00
N GLU A 219 3.46 -14.64 -10.86
CA GLU A 219 2.63 -13.44 -10.86
C GLU A 219 1.14 -13.84 -10.77
N ALA A 220 0.41 -13.19 -9.86
CA ALA A 220 -0.98 -13.53 -9.57
C ALA A 220 -1.94 -13.16 -10.70
N ARG A 221 -1.64 -12.10 -11.45
CA ARG A 221 -2.41 -11.64 -12.62
C ARG A 221 -1.51 -11.58 -13.85
N LYS A 222 -1.54 -10.51 -14.65
CA LYS A 222 -0.57 -10.28 -15.73
C LYS A 222 0.69 -9.59 -15.21
N ILE A 223 1.80 -9.81 -15.89
CA ILE A 223 3.07 -9.13 -15.61
C ILE A 223 2.88 -7.61 -15.71
N LEU A 224 3.42 -6.87 -14.74
CA LEU A 224 3.26 -5.42 -14.58
C LEU A 224 1.84 -4.93 -14.26
N SER A 225 0.91 -5.80 -13.83
CA SER A 225 -0.46 -5.40 -13.52
C SER A 225 -0.66 -4.70 -12.17
N GLY A 226 0.41 -4.50 -11.40
CA GLY A 226 0.40 -3.75 -10.14
C GLY A 226 1.01 -2.36 -10.28
N GLU A 227 1.58 -1.85 -9.19
CA GLU A 227 2.03 -0.46 -9.07
C GLU A 227 3.19 -0.08 -10.00
N SER A 228 4.04 -1.05 -10.39
CA SER A 228 5.07 -0.78 -11.41
C SER A 228 4.49 -0.39 -12.78
N GLY A 229 3.28 -0.87 -13.11
CA GLY A 229 2.56 -0.47 -14.31
C GLY A 229 1.80 0.85 -14.16
N ARG A 230 1.68 1.39 -12.94
CA ARG A 230 0.90 2.60 -12.61
C ARG A 230 1.73 3.74 -12.01
N THR A 231 3.05 3.56 -11.95
CA THR A 231 3.98 4.59 -11.49
C THR A 231 3.95 5.85 -12.37
N SER A 232 4.56 6.94 -11.90
CA SER A 232 4.83 8.16 -12.66
C SER A 232 6.17 8.16 -13.41
N GLY A 233 7.05 7.18 -13.17
CA GLY A 233 8.29 6.99 -13.93
C GLY A 233 9.49 7.84 -13.47
N HIS A 234 9.52 8.22 -12.20
CA HIS A 234 10.65 8.93 -11.58
C HIS A 234 11.71 7.93 -11.10
N LEU A 235 12.99 8.19 -11.45
CA LEU A 235 14.15 7.51 -10.86
C LEU A 235 15.00 8.57 -10.20
N SER A 236 14.87 8.68 -8.88
CA SER A 236 15.50 9.75 -8.11
C SER A 236 16.43 9.20 -7.03
N ASN A 237 17.46 9.98 -6.72
CA ASN A 237 18.18 9.97 -5.46
C ASN A 237 17.93 11.27 -4.64
N ALA A 238 17.14 12.22 -5.15
CA ALA A 238 16.46 13.20 -4.30
C ALA A 238 15.24 12.49 -3.68
N LEU A 239 15.38 12.04 -2.43
CA LEU A 239 14.43 11.15 -1.77
C LEU A 239 13.28 11.95 -1.20
N ASP A 240 12.05 11.44 -1.32
CA ASP A 240 10.79 12.10 -0.97
C ASP A 240 10.79 12.64 0.48
N ASP A 241 11.35 11.88 1.43
CA ASP A 241 11.43 12.26 2.84
C ASP A 241 12.58 13.24 3.17
N GLY A 242 13.51 13.43 2.24
CA GLY A 242 14.72 14.25 2.42
C GLY A 242 15.81 13.58 3.26
N TYR A 243 17.07 13.89 2.95
CA TYR A 243 18.24 13.38 3.66
C TYR A 243 18.31 13.89 5.11
N THR A 244 17.74 15.06 5.39
CA THR A 244 17.67 15.60 6.75
C THR A 244 16.83 14.73 7.68
N GLU A 245 15.66 14.26 7.26
CA GLU A 245 14.81 13.37 8.06
C GLU A 245 15.38 11.94 8.12
N ILE A 246 15.90 11.44 7.00
CA ILE A 246 16.59 10.13 6.96
C ILE A 246 17.78 10.12 7.94
N ALA A 247 18.60 11.18 7.96
CA ALA A 247 19.73 11.27 8.88
C ALA A 247 19.31 11.37 10.36
N LYS A 248 18.15 11.97 10.68
CA LYS A 248 17.62 11.99 12.06
C LYS A 248 17.27 10.58 12.54
N LYS A 249 16.63 9.77 11.69
CA LYS A 249 16.21 8.41 12.05
C LYS A 249 17.38 7.41 12.03
N HIS A 250 18.16 7.42 10.95
CA HIS A 250 19.17 6.40 10.66
C HIS A 250 20.62 6.83 10.90
N GLY A 251 20.87 8.12 11.11
CA GLY A 251 22.21 8.69 11.22
C GLY A 251 22.83 9.07 9.87
N LYS A 252 23.80 9.99 9.90
CA LYS A 252 24.44 10.56 8.70
C LYS A 252 25.08 9.49 7.79
N GLU A 253 25.67 8.45 8.37
CA GLU A 253 26.30 7.37 7.60
C GLU A 253 25.30 6.55 6.80
N ASN A 254 24.13 6.27 7.37
CA ASN A 254 23.07 5.57 6.66
C ASN A 254 22.39 6.48 5.62
N ALA A 255 22.30 7.79 5.87
CA ALA A 255 21.87 8.74 4.84
C ALA A 255 22.85 8.75 3.64
N ARG A 256 24.16 8.63 3.89
CA ARG A 256 25.18 8.46 2.83
C ARG A 256 24.97 7.16 2.04
N ILE A 257 24.70 6.06 2.74
CA ILE A 257 24.36 4.77 2.10
C ILE A 257 23.10 4.89 1.24
N ALA A 258 22.07 5.61 1.72
CA ALA A 258 20.86 5.86 0.94
C ALA A 258 21.19 6.61 -0.36
N ALA A 259 21.98 7.67 -0.29
CA ALA A 259 22.42 8.44 -1.45
C ALA A 259 23.21 7.60 -2.47
N GLU A 260 24.19 6.83 -2.00
CA GLU A 260 25.03 6.00 -2.87
C GLU A 260 24.25 4.88 -3.54
N SER A 261 23.42 4.18 -2.78
CA SER A 261 22.64 3.06 -3.27
C SER A 261 21.59 3.53 -4.29
N HIS A 262 20.85 4.61 -4.02
CA HIS A 262 19.89 5.15 -4.99
C HIS A 262 20.58 5.61 -6.27
N THR A 263 21.72 6.30 -6.15
CA THR A 263 22.55 6.66 -7.32
C THR A 263 22.97 5.42 -8.13
N TRP A 264 23.36 4.33 -7.46
CA TRP A 264 23.69 3.08 -8.14
C TRP A 264 22.48 2.50 -8.89
N ALA A 265 21.28 2.56 -8.31
CA ALA A 265 20.08 2.02 -8.95
C ALA A 265 19.67 2.80 -10.21
N LEU A 266 19.79 4.13 -10.19
CA LEU A 266 19.60 4.98 -11.39
C LEU A 266 20.54 4.52 -12.52
N ASN A 267 21.83 4.43 -12.21
CA ASN A 267 22.86 4.03 -13.17
C ASN A 267 22.67 2.57 -13.62
N ARG A 268 22.13 1.70 -12.76
CA ARG A 268 21.88 0.30 -13.09
C ARG A 268 20.77 0.16 -14.14
N VAL A 269 19.72 0.98 -14.06
CA VAL A 269 18.67 1.01 -15.09
C VAL A 269 19.26 1.43 -16.44
N GLU A 270 20.07 2.49 -16.47
CA GLU A 270 20.78 2.92 -17.70
C GLU A 270 21.63 1.80 -18.28
N GLU A 271 22.45 1.16 -17.43
CA GLU A 271 23.35 0.09 -17.83
C GLU A 271 22.59 -1.10 -18.43
N ILE A 272 21.52 -1.55 -17.77
CA ILE A 272 20.68 -2.66 -18.26
C ILE A 272 20.00 -2.28 -19.57
N ALA A 273 19.41 -1.08 -19.66
CA ALA A 273 18.76 -0.60 -20.87
C ALA A 273 19.74 -0.59 -22.04
N ARG A 274 20.96 -0.08 -21.84
CA ARG A 274 22.02 -0.09 -22.85
C ARG A 274 22.47 -1.50 -23.23
N ASN A 275 22.76 -2.35 -22.24
CA ASN A 275 23.27 -3.71 -22.48
C ASN A 275 22.25 -4.58 -23.23
N LEU A 276 20.96 -4.38 -22.95
CA LEU A 276 19.86 -5.12 -23.59
C LEU A 276 19.31 -4.42 -24.83
N ASN A 277 19.84 -3.25 -25.19
CA ASN A 277 19.39 -2.41 -26.29
C ASN A 277 17.88 -2.10 -26.20
N ILE A 278 17.44 -1.65 -25.02
CA ILE A 278 16.07 -1.25 -24.73
C ILE A 278 15.96 0.27 -24.88
N GLU A 279 15.24 0.71 -25.90
CA GLU A 279 14.81 2.11 -26.03
C GLU A 279 13.64 2.33 -25.09
N CYS A 280 13.89 3.01 -23.97
CA CYS A 280 12.90 3.29 -22.92
C CYS A 280 12.92 4.75 -22.48
N GLU A 281 13.23 5.69 -23.39
CA GLU A 281 13.28 7.14 -23.08
C GLU A 281 14.18 7.50 -21.88
N PHE A 282 15.16 6.63 -21.56
CA PHE A 282 16.07 6.86 -20.43
C PHE A 282 16.91 8.11 -20.69
N ARG A 283 16.94 9.01 -19.71
CA ARG A 283 17.75 10.24 -19.75
C ARG A 283 18.02 10.75 -18.35
N HIS A 284 19.20 11.35 -18.20
CA HIS A 284 19.54 12.10 -16.99
C HIS A 284 19.01 13.52 -17.07
N LEU A 285 18.45 14.00 -15.97
CA LEU A 285 17.83 15.32 -15.84
C LEU A 285 18.18 15.95 -14.49
N PRO A 286 18.16 17.28 -14.38
CA PRO A 286 18.07 17.92 -13.09
C PRO A 286 16.68 17.69 -12.48
N ALA A 287 16.62 17.50 -11.17
CA ALA A 287 15.40 17.63 -10.38
C ALA A 287 15.38 18.94 -9.62
N TYR A 288 14.25 19.63 -9.69
CA TYR A 288 14.02 20.89 -9.01
C TYR A 288 13.08 20.68 -7.84
N GLU A 289 13.53 21.00 -6.64
CA GLU A 289 12.66 21.10 -5.47
C GLU A 289 12.37 22.57 -5.22
N ILE A 290 11.09 22.91 -5.27
CA ILE A 290 10.63 24.30 -5.18
C ILE A 290 9.67 24.49 -4.01
N SER A 291 9.53 25.74 -3.59
CA SER A 291 8.55 26.08 -2.57
C SER A 291 7.12 25.84 -3.07
N GLN A 292 6.23 25.37 -2.19
CA GLN A 292 4.78 25.37 -2.42
C GLN A 292 4.18 26.78 -2.30
N TYR A 293 4.92 27.71 -1.69
CA TYR A 293 4.49 29.06 -1.41
C TYR A 293 5.03 30.05 -2.44
N THR A 294 4.25 31.08 -2.72
CA THR A 294 4.74 32.24 -3.49
C THR A 294 5.69 33.08 -2.64
N VAL A 295 6.59 33.83 -3.27
CA VAL A 295 7.63 34.64 -2.59
C VAL A 295 7.06 35.62 -1.55
N ASP A 296 5.82 36.08 -1.74
CA ASP A 296 5.12 37.01 -0.84
C ASP A 296 4.41 36.32 0.34
N HIS A 297 4.35 34.99 0.36
CA HIS A 297 3.70 34.23 1.42
C HIS A 297 4.57 34.21 2.71
N PRO A 298 3.98 34.32 3.91
CA PRO A 298 4.73 34.35 5.18
C PRO A 298 5.58 33.10 5.43
N ASP A 299 5.15 31.94 4.96
CA ASP A 299 5.86 30.67 5.18
C ASP A 299 6.95 30.38 4.13
N TYR A 300 7.04 31.17 3.05
CA TYR A 300 8.02 30.96 1.97
C TYR A 300 9.46 30.92 2.51
N GLN A 301 9.86 31.90 3.32
CA GLN A 301 11.24 31.98 3.80
C GLN A 301 11.63 30.77 4.67
N LYS A 302 10.67 30.24 5.45
CA LYS A 302 10.89 29.07 6.30
C LYS A 302 11.13 27.82 5.46
N GLU A 303 10.36 27.63 4.39
CA GLU A 303 10.51 26.48 3.48
C GLU A 303 11.83 26.56 2.69
N ILE A 304 12.20 27.75 2.22
CA ILE A 304 13.50 28.00 1.59
C ILE A 304 14.67 27.70 2.54
N ASP A 305 14.59 28.09 3.81
CA ASP A 305 15.63 27.78 4.79
C ASP A 305 15.75 26.27 5.05
N SER A 306 14.62 25.54 5.03
CA SER A 306 14.61 24.07 5.09
C SER A 306 15.32 23.45 3.88
N LEU A 307 15.01 23.91 2.66
CA LEU A 307 15.67 23.46 1.44
C LEU A 307 17.19 23.73 1.47
N ARG A 308 17.63 24.85 2.04
CA ARG A 308 19.08 25.13 2.19
C ARG A 308 19.79 24.15 3.11
N GLU A 309 19.17 23.75 4.21
CA GLU A 309 19.74 22.72 5.10
C GLU A 309 19.75 21.33 4.44
N GLU A 310 18.71 21.01 3.67
CA GLU A 310 18.65 19.79 2.85
C GLU A 310 19.79 19.76 1.83
N VAL A 311 19.95 20.82 1.03
CA VAL A 311 21.05 20.96 0.04
C VAL A 311 22.41 20.82 0.71
N LYS A 312 22.62 21.46 1.86
CA LYS A 312 23.87 21.39 2.60
C LYS A 312 24.19 19.96 3.04
N LEU A 313 23.21 19.25 3.60
CA LEU A 313 23.41 17.86 4.01
C LEU A 313 23.61 16.95 2.80
N ALA A 314 22.77 17.03 1.78
CA ALA A 314 22.91 16.22 0.56
C ALA A 314 24.28 16.43 -0.10
N LYS A 315 24.80 17.65 -0.13
CA LYS A 315 26.16 17.96 -0.60
C LYS A 315 27.24 17.31 0.26
N ASP A 316 27.09 17.37 1.59
CA ASP A 316 27.97 16.69 2.55
C ASP A 316 27.97 15.16 2.37
N LEU A 317 26.87 14.58 1.87
CA LEU A 317 26.72 13.16 1.56
C LEU A 317 27.30 12.78 0.19
N GLY A 318 27.79 13.76 -0.58
CA GLY A 318 28.45 13.55 -1.88
C GLY A 318 27.52 13.69 -3.09
N LEU A 319 26.29 14.17 -2.91
CA LEU A 319 25.37 14.39 -4.03
C LEU A 319 25.69 15.69 -4.78
N PRO A 320 25.54 15.70 -6.12
CA PRO A 320 25.70 16.89 -6.92
C PRO A 320 24.46 17.78 -6.80
N VAL A 321 24.37 18.53 -5.72
CA VAL A 321 23.22 19.38 -5.40
C VAL A 321 23.65 20.84 -5.18
N SER A 322 22.79 21.77 -5.56
CA SER A 322 22.98 23.20 -5.32
C SER A 322 21.66 23.91 -5.04
N PHE A 323 21.73 25.07 -4.37
CA PHE A 323 20.57 25.93 -4.11
C PHE A 323 20.67 27.17 -4.99
N HIS A 324 19.52 27.61 -5.54
CA HIS A 324 19.42 28.79 -6.39
C HIS A 324 18.31 29.71 -5.90
N ASP A 325 18.63 30.96 -5.56
CA ASP A 325 17.63 31.92 -5.02
C ASP A 325 16.61 32.43 -6.06
N ASP A 326 16.95 32.40 -7.36
CA ASP A 326 16.08 32.85 -8.46
C ASP A 326 15.86 31.71 -9.48
N LEU A 327 15.70 30.47 -8.99
CA LEU A 327 15.41 29.32 -9.84
C LEU A 327 14.12 29.56 -10.63
N LYS A 328 14.18 29.37 -11.96
CA LYS A 328 13.04 29.50 -12.87
C LYS A 328 12.95 28.29 -13.77
N VAL A 329 11.75 27.75 -13.89
CA VAL A 329 11.45 26.64 -14.80
C VAL A 329 11.05 27.22 -16.14
N GLN A 330 11.83 26.96 -17.20
CA GLN A 330 11.42 27.35 -18.54
C GLN A 330 10.06 26.74 -18.88
N GLY A 331 9.17 27.57 -19.44
CA GLY A 331 7.79 27.19 -19.78
C GLY A 331 6.77 27.56 -18.70
N TRP A 332 7.21 27.84 -17.47
CA TRP A 332 6.33 28.37 -16.42
C TRP A 332 6.01 29.84 -16.70
N ASP A 333 4.90 30.07 -17.40
CA ASP A 333 4.40 31.39 -17.80
C ASP A 333 3.16 31.83 -16.99
N GLY A 334 2.76 31.02 -16.01
CA GLY A 334 1.74 31.35 -15.02
C GLY A 334 2.17 32.45 -14.03
N GLY A 335 1.19 33.08 -13.38
CA GLY A 335 1.40 34.23 -12.50
C GLY A 335 1.89 33.91 -11.08
N LEU A 336 1.99 32.64 -10.71
CA LEU A 336 2.49 32.22 -9.39
C LEU A 336 4.01 32.33 -9.36
N ASP A 337 4.53 33.20 -8.50
CA ASP A 337 5.96 33.41 -8.34
C ASP A 337 6.52 32.58 -7.18
N GLN A 338 7.06 31.40 -7.49
CA GLN A 338 7.64 30.44 -6.55
C GLN A 338 9.13 30.20 -6.87
N ARG A 339 9.88 31.29 -7.08
CA ARG A 339 11.32 31.23 -7.33
C ARG A 339 12.06 30.71 -6.11
N GLY A 340 13.28 30.25 -6.31
CA GLY A 340 14.07 29.69 -5.24
C GLY A 340 13.90 28.17 -5.17
N GLY A 341 14.99 27.43 -5.06
CA GLY A 341 14.88 25.98 -4.95
C GLY A 341 16.21 25.25 -4.94
N ALA A 342 16.14 23.96 -4.62
CA ALA A 342 17.24 23.04 -4.75
C ALA A 342 17.26 22.45 -6.16
N VAL A 343 18.46 22.22 -6.69
CA VAL A 343 18.71 21.52 -7.95
C VAL A 343 19.57 20.32 -7.64
N PHE A 344 18.97 19.13 -7.72
CA PHE A 344 19.64 17.85 -7.67
C PHE A 344 20.01 17.43 -9.09
N GLU A 345 21.30 17.35 -9.39
CA GLU A 345 21.77 16.95 -10.72
C GLU A 345 21.75 15.44 -10.89
N ASN A 346 21.80 14.98 -12.14
CA ASN A 346 21.93 13.57 -12.51
C ASN A 346 20.82 12.66 -11.96
N GLN A 347 19.61 13.19 -11.76
CA GLN A 347 18.43 12.34 -11.61
C GLN A 347 18.13 11.65 -12.93
N ALA A 348 17.19 10.71 -12.95
CA ALA A 348 16.84 10.03 -14.18
C ALA A 348 15.34 9.91 -14.38
N THR A 349 14.98 9.77 -15.64
CA THR A 349 13.63 9.41 -16.02
C THR A 349 13.64 8.48 -17.21
N PHE A 350 12.56 7.74 -17.38
CA PHE A 350 12.43 6.67 -18.36
C PHE A 350 10.96 6.28 -18.51
N HIS A 351 10.65 5.56 -19.56
CA HIS A 351 9.38 4.87 -19.75
C HIS A 351 9.44 3.50 -19.04
N PRO A 352 8.79 3.35 -17.87
CA PRO A 352 8.92 2.17 -17.02
C PRO A 352 8.45 0.88 -17.71
N THR A 353 7.31 0.92 -18.40
CA THR A 353 6.79 -0.25 -19.11
C THR A 353 7.67 -0.68 -20.29
N LYS A 354 8.19 0.25 -21.11
CA LYS A 354 9.17 -0.10 -22.17
C LYS A 354 10.39 -0.82 -21.58
N TYR A 355 10.95 -0.28 -20.50
CA TYR A 355 12.09 -0.90 -19.80
C TYR A 355 11.76 -2.31 -19.31
N LEU A 356 10.72 -2.46 -18.50
CA LEU A 356 10.39 -3.74 -17.87
C LEU A 356 9.95 -4.80 -18.87
N VAL A 357 9.17 -4.43 -19.90
CA VAL A 357 8.84 -5.33 -21.01
C VAL A 357 10.10 -5.78 -21.75
N GLY A 358 11.06 -4.86 -21.96
CA GLY A 358 12.36 -5.18 -22.55
C GLY A 358 13.15 -6.21 -21.72
N VAL A 359 13.25 -5.99 -20.40
CA VAL A 359 13.95 -6.91 -19.48
C VAL A 359 13.26 -8.27 -19.42
N VAL A 360 11.93 -8.32 -19.34
CA VAL A 360 11.16 -9.57 -19.32
C VAL A 360 11.30 -10.34 -20.64
N LYS A 361 11.33 -9.65 -21.79
CA LYS A 361 11.61 -10.28 -23.09
C LYS A 361 13.00 -10.89 -23.15
N TRP A 362 13.99 -10.28 -22.51
CA TRP A 362 15.33 -10.86 -22.39
C TRP A 362 15.35 -12.05 -21.43
N LEU A 363 14.72 -11.93 -20.26
CA LEU A 363 14.60 -13.01 -19.26
C LEU A 363 13.95 -14.26 -19.85
N ARG A 364 12.87 -14.11 -20.62
CA ARG A 364 12.17 -15.21 -21.29
C ARG A 364 13.06 -16.04 -22.24
N LYS A 365 14.16 -15.47 -22.73
CA LYS A 365 15.12 -16.17 -23.60
C LYS A 365 16.18 -16.94 -22.83
N GLN A 366 16.28 -16.76 -21.51
CA GLN A 366 17.30 -17.40 -20.69
C GLN A 366 16.88 -18.83 -20.32
N PRO A 367 17.76 -19.83 -20.45
CA PRO A 367 17.41 -21.23 -20.21
C PRO A 367 17.12 -21.54 -18.73
N ASN A 368 17.64 -20.73 -17.82
CA ASN A 368 17.51 -20.85 -16.36
C ASN A 368 16.42 -19.92 -15.78
N PHE A 369 15.51 -19.41 -16.60
CA PHE A 369 14.38 -18.59 -16.15
C PHE A 369 13.04 -19.20 -16.56
N LYS A 370 12.11 -19.29 -15.60
CA LYS A 370 10.71 -19.64 -15.83
C LYS A 370 9.81 -18.56 -15.24
N CYS A 371 8.68 -18.30 -15.87
CA CYS A 371 7.70 -17.34 -15.39
C CYS A 371 6.29 -17.88 -15.61
N PHE A 372 5.45 -17.76 -14.59
CA PHE A 372 4.05 -18.17 -14.63
C PHE A 372 3.17 -17.01 -14.16
N ALA A 373 2.34 -16.50 -15.07
CA ALA A 373 1.32 -15.48 -14.79
C ALA A 373 -0.01 -16.16 -14.45
N ASP A 374 -1.01 -15.40 -14.01
CA ASP A 374 -2.30 -15.94 -13.55
C ASP A 374 -2.12 -17.06 -12.50
N THR A 375 -1.07 -16.93 -11.67
CA THR A 375 -0.62 -17.93 -10.69
C THR A 375 -0.46 -17.25 -9.33
N ARG A 376 -1.56 -17.17 -8.60
CA ARG A 376 -1.59 -16.53 -7.28
C ARG A 376 -0.96 -17.43 -6.22
N VAL A 377 -0.01 -16.87 -5.48
CA VAL A 377 0.59 -17.54 -4.31
C VAL A 377 -0.26 -17.29 -3.07
N MET A 378 -0.55 -18.36 -2.33
CA MET A 378 -1.38 -18.35 -1.12
C MET A 378 -0.55 -18.48 0.16
N SER A 379 0.55 -19.24 0.10
CA SER A 379 1.45 -19.41 1.24
C SER A 379 2.87 -19.72 0.81
N LEU A 380 3.80 -19.36 1.68
CA LEU A 380 5.18 -19.81 1.69
C LEU A 380 5.44 -20.46 3.06
N THR A 381 6.08 -21.62 3.08
CA THR A 381 6.43 -22.33 4.31
C THR A 381 7.86 -22.82 4.21
N GLU A 382 8.69 -22.51 5.21
CA GLU A 382 10.03 -23.09 5.32
C GLU A 382 9.89 -24.47 5.97
N GLU A 383 10.27 -25.51 5.23
CA GLU A 383 10.16 -26.91 5.62
C GLU A 383 11.55 -27.54 5.68
N GLY A 384 11.75 -28.44 6.64
CA GLY A 384 13.01 -29.17 6.85
C GLY A 384 13.55 -29.04 8.27
N VAL A 385 14.53 -29.88 8.59
CA VAL A 385 15.27 -29.80 9.86
C VAL A 385 16.75 -29.72 9.52
N GLU A 386 17.40 -28.64 9.92
CA GLU A 386 18.86 -28.56 9.96
C GLU A 386 19.36 -29.15 11.29
N VAL A 387 20.05 -30.29 11.23
CA VAL A 387 20.72 -30.90 12.39
C VAL A 387 22.22 -30.88 12.14
N LEU A 388 22.97 -30.14 12.97
CA LEU A 388 24.43 -30.06 12.90
C LEU A 388 24.97 -29.63 11.51
N GLY A 389 24.26 -28.73 10.82
CA GLY A 389 24.62 -28.26 9.48
C GLY A 389 24.28 -29.22 8.34
N PHE A 390 23.56 -30.32 8.63
CA PHE A 390 23.03 -31.26 7.65
C PHE A 390 21.51 -31.20 7.64
N GLY A 391 20.93 -30.88 6.49
CA GLY A 391 19.48 -30.77 6.30
C GLY A 391 19.14 -30.22 4.92
N ASN A 392 17.92 -30.49 4.46
CA ASN A 392 17.36 -29.90 3.25
C ASN A 392 16.29 -28.89 3.66
N GLU A 393 16.69 -27.76 4.25
CA GLU A 393 15.75 -26.65 4.44
C GLU A 393 15.40 -26.08 3.06
N ARG A 394 14.11 -26.12 2.74
CA ARG A 394 13.55 -25.61 1.49
C ARG A 394 12.34 -24.76 1.80
N VAL A 395 11.95 -23.93 0.86
CA VAL A 395 10.70 -23.18 0.90
C VAL A 395 9.70 -23.88 -0.02
N THR A 396 8.54 -24.23 0.52
CA THR A 396 7.40 -24.71 -0.24
C THR A 396 6.44 -23.54 -0.47
N ILE A 397 6.18 -23.21 -1.74
CA ILE A 397 5.29 -22.15 -2.16
C ILE A 397 4.03 -22.79 -2.73
N GLN A 398 2.88 -22.52 -2.10
CA GLN A 398 1.59 -23.05 -2.53
C GLN A 398 0.80 -22.00 -3.31
N THR A 399 0.22 -22.41 -4.43
CA THR A 399 -0.58 -21.55 -5.29
C THR A 399 -2.08 -21.82 -5.14
N GLU A 400 -2.91 -20.87 -5.56
CA GLU A 400 -4.38 -20.93 -5.47
C GLU A 400 -4.96 -22.12 -6.26
N ASN A 401 -4.32 -22.51 -7.36
CA ASN A 401 -4.76 -23.63 -8.20
C ASN A 401 -4.28 -25.00 -7.70
N GLY A 402 -3.61 -25.06 -6.54
CA GLY A 402 -3.18 -26.29 -5.88
C GLY A 402 -1.77 -26.76 -6.24
N HIS A 403 -1.13 -26.19 -7.28
CA HIS A 403 0.24 -26.54 -7.65
C HIS A 403 1.27 -25.90 -6.72
N LYS A 404 2.44 -26.54 -6.59
CA LYS A 404 3.50 -26.14 -5.67
C LYS A 404 4.80 -25.83 -6.40
N VAL A 405 5.54 -24.85 -5.87
CA VAL A 405 6.95 -24.62 -6.21
C VAL A 405 7.79 -24.90 -4.99
N THR A 406 8.77 -25.79 -5.11
CA THR A 406 9.77 -26.02 -4.06
C THR A 406 11.07 -25.31 -4.44
N ALA A 407 11.58 -24.45 -3.56
CA ALA A 407 12.77 -23.64 -3.82
C ALA A 407 13.78 -23.70 -2.67
N LYS A 408 15.06 -23.43 -2.96
CA LYS A 408 16.08 -23.25 -1.89
C LYS A 408 15.91 -21.91 -1.19
N GLN A 409 15.45 -20.91 -1.92
CA GLN A 409 15.20 -19.56 -1.43
C GLN A 409 13.90 -19.03 -2.06
N ALA A 410 13.17 -18.18 -1.34
CA ALA A 410 11.99 -17.52 -1.87
C ALA A 410 12.01 -16.01 -1.61
N VAL A 411 11.49 -15.23 -2.55
CA VAL A 411 11.44 -13.76 -2.43
C VAL A 411 10.01 -13.28 -2.64
N GLN A 412 9.48 -12.53 -1.68
CA GLN A 412 8.18 -11.85 -1.80
C GLN A 412 8.42 -10.39 -2.25
N ALA A 413 8.15 -10.13 -3.52
CA ALA A 413 8.22 -8.82 -4.17
C ALA A 413 6.81 -8.33 -4.55
N THR A 414 5.88 -8.44 -3.61
CA THR A 414 4.43 -8.26 -3.79
C THR A 414 3.92 -6.92 -3.29
N CYS A 415 4.78 -5.90 -3.19
CA CYS A 415 4.57 -4.63 -2.48
C CYS A 415 4.35 -4.77 -0.96
N VAL A 416 3.50 -5.71 -0.52
CA VAL A 416 3.29 -6.09 0.89
C VAL A 416 3.40 -7.62 1.03
N PRO A 417 4.17 -8.16 1.99
CA PRO A 417 4.35 -9.60 2.15
C PRO A 417 3.07 -10.30 2.64
N LEU A 418 2.88 -11.57 2.25
CA LEU A 418 1.62 -12.30 2.44
C LEU A 418 1.33 -12.73 3.89
N GLN A 419 2.32 -12.77 4.79
CA GLN A 419 2.23 -13.58 6.02
C GLN A 419 2.63 -12.91 7.34
N LYS A 420 3.20 -11.69 7.37
CA LYS A 420 3.73 -11.13 8.64
C LYS A 420 3.19 -9.75 8.99
N LEU A 421 2.42 -9.72 10.08
CA LEU A 421 1.80 -8.52 10.64
C LEU A 421 2.80 -7.46 11.13
N ALA A 422 3.99 -7.87 11.60
CA ALA A 422 4.91 -6.93 12.24
C ALA A 422 5.45 -5.84 11.30
N VAL A 423 5.83 -6.18 10.06
CA VAL A 423 6.26 -5.20 9.05
C VAL A 423 5.07 -4.44 8.47
N ILE A 424 3.92 -5.11 8.32
CA ILE A 424 2.67 -4.50 7.84
C ILE A 424 2.21 -3.38 8.79
N ALA A 425 2.35 -3.56 10.10
CA ALA A 425 2.02 -2.57 11.13
C ALA A 425 3.04 -1.42 11.24
N GLN A 426 4.16 -1.51 10.52
CA GLN A 426 5.18 -0.46 10.44
C GLN A 426 5.04 0.38 9.17
N MET A 427 3.92 0.28 8.45
CA MET A 427 3.71 0.97 7.19
C MET A 427 2.35 1.64 7.10
N GLU A 428 2.33 2.85 6.57
CA GLU A 428 1.13 3.50 6.07
C GLU A 428 0.88 3.17 4.61
N TYR A 429 -0.39 3.26 4.19
CA TYR A 429 -0.82 2.92 2.84
C TYR A 429 -1.56 4.12 2.26
N ASN A 430 -0.98 4.73 1.23
CA ASN A 430 -1.53 5.93 0.61
C ASN A 430 -1.92 5.68 -0.84
N ARG A 431 -3.07 6.22 -1.27
CA ARG A 431 -3.39 6.40 -2.68
C ARG A 431 -2.73 7.68 -3.16
N THR A 432 -2.07 7.63 -4.31
CA THR A 432 -1.47 8.77 -5.00
C THR A 432 -2.07 8.91 -6.40
N TYR A 433 -2.16 10.12 -6.93
CA TYR A 433 -2.86 10.41 -8.18
C TYR A 433 -1.90 10.95 -9.23
N CYS A 434 -2.21 10.72 -10.50
CA CYS A 434 -1.48 11.21 -11.65
C CYS A 434 -2.43 11.61 -12.77
N ILE A 435 -2.05 12.63 -13.53
CA ILE A 435 -2.61 12.97 -14.82
C ILE A 435 -1.50 13.04 -15.86
N ALA A 436 -1.83 12.82 -17.13
CA ALA A 436 -0.97 13.18 -18.26
C ALA A 436 -1.70 14.25 -19.09
N ILE A 437 -1.14 15.46 -19.09
CA ILE A 437 -1.67 16.61 -19.81
C ILE A 437 -0.78 16.93 -21.00
N ARG A 438 -1.37 17.18 -22.16
CA ARG A 438 -0.63 17.56 -23.37
C ARG A 438 0.04 18.92 -23.19
N VAL A 439 1.30 19.03 -23.61
CA VAL A 439 2.02 20.31 -23.70
C VAL A 439 2.79 20.37 -25.02
N PRO A 440 2.87 21.54 -25.69
CA PRO A 440 3.63 21.63 -26.94
C PRO A 440 5.10 21.26 -26.75
N LYS A 441 5.68 20.48 -27.67
CA LYS A 441 7.11 20.12 -27.62
C LYS A 441 8.00 21.35 -27.49
N GLY A 442 8.98 21.28 -26.57
CA GLY A 442 9.92 22.36 -26.28
C GLY A 442 9.34 23.56 -25.52
N TYR A 443 8.07 23.51 -25.09
CA TYR A 443 7.47 24.54 -24.26
C TYR A 443 8.07 24.56 -22.85
N ILE A 444 8.09 23.40 -22.18
CA ILE A 444 8.64 23.21 -20.84
C ILE A 444 10.02 22.58 -21.01
N GLN A 445 11.00 23.05 -20.24
CA GLN A 445 12.29 22.35 -20.18
C GLN A 445 12.12 20.93 -19.64
N ASP A 446 12.97 20.02 -20.10
CA ASP A 446 12.98 18.65 -19.59
C ASP A 446 13.71 18.62 -18.24
N CYS A 447 12.94 18.49 -17.17
CA CYS A 447 13.41 18.36 -15.81
C CYS A 447 12.41 17.54 -14.99
N LEU A 448 12.85 17.05 -13.84
CA LEU A 448 11.93 16.64 -12.78
C LEU A 448 11.63 17.85 -11.91
N LEU A 449 10.43 17.93 -11.36
CA LEU A 449 10.08 18.98 -10.42
C LEU A 449 9.21 18.41 -9.32
N TYR A 450 9.47 18.85 -8.09
CA TYR A 450 8.77 18.50 -6.87
C TYR A 450 8.48 19.79 -6.10
N ASP A 451 7.24 20.01 -5.67
CA ASP A 451 6.96 21.04 -4.67
C ASP A 451 7.06 20.47 -3.24
N GLN A 452 7.15 21.36 -2.26
CA GLN A 452 7.31 21.02 -0.84
C GLN A 452 5.97 20.97 -0.08
N ALA A 453 4.84 20.82 -0.79
CA ALA A 453 3.54 20.72 -0.14
C ALA A 453 3.40 19.39 0.62
N GLU A 454 2.55 19.33 1.64
CA GLU A 454 2.28 18.07 2.34
C GLU A 454 1.62 17.06 1.39
N GLN A 455 0.60 17.50 0.66
CA GLN A 455 0.11 16.80 -0.53
C GLN A 455 0.91 17.28 -1.74
N TYR A 456 2.21 16.97 -1.76
CA TYR A 456 3.17 17.43 -2.75
C TYR A 456 2.71 17.17 -4.19
N LYS A 457 3.21 17.97 -5.13
CA LYS A 457 3.01 17.80 -6.56
C LYS A 457 4.35 17.62 -7.22
N TYR A 458 4.39 16.70 -8.17
CA TYR A 458 5.58 16.45 -8.96
C TYR A 458 5.25 16.36 -10.44
N LEU A 459 6.24 16.59 -11.31
CA LEU A 459 6.07 16.46 -12.74
C LEU A 459 7.30 15.93 -13.49
N ARG A 460 7.03 15.34 -14.65
CA ARG A 460 8.03 14.99 -15.68
C ARG A 460 7.41 14.93 -17.07
N LEU A 461 8.24 15.01 -18.10
CA LEU A 461 7.81 14.84 -19.50
C LEU A 461 7.94 13.39 -19.98
N THR A 462 7.04 12.93 -20.85
CA THR A 462 7.20 11.69 -21.62
C THR A 462 6.65 11.90 -23.02
N GLU A 463 7.09 11.08 -23.98
CA GLU A 463 6.67 11.25 -25.37
C GLU A 463 5.14 11.05 -25.54
N CYS A 464 4.50 11.98 -26.27
CA CYS A 464 3.10 11.88 -26.69
C CYS A 464 3.02 11.64 -28.20
N ASP A 465 3.24 12.67 -29.02
CA ASP A 465 3.18 12.58 -30.49
C ASP A 465 4.18 13.54 -31.18
N ASP A 466 4.06 13.78 -32.48
CA ASP A 466 4.98 14.66 -33.21
C ASP A 466 4.95 16.14 -32.76
N LYS A 467 3.87 16.58 -32.12
CA LYS A 467 3.62 18.00 -31.78
C LYS A 467 3.69 18.27 -30.29
N ASP A 468 3.19 17.33 -29.49
CA ASP A 468 3.06 17.47 -28.05
C ASP A 468 3.93 16.44 -27.30
N ASP A 469 4.32 16.79 -26.09
CA ASP A 469 4.75 15.86 -25.05
C ASP A 469 3.61 15.69 -24.03
N TYR A 470 3.62 14.59 -23.29
CA TYR A 470 2.81 14.46 -22.08
C TYR A 470 3.61 14.98 -20.89
N LEU A 471 3.05 15.98 -20.20
CA LEU A 471 3.46 16.34 -18.85
C LEU A 471 2.70 15.44 -17.87
N VAL A 472 3.41 14.48 -17.29
CA VAL A 472 2.89 13.67 -16.19
C VAL A 472 2.99 14.50 -14.92
N VAL A 473 1.85 14.71 -14.25
CA VAL A 473 1.77 15.45 -12.99
C VAL A 473 1.14 14.53 -11.95
N GLY A 474 1.75 14.39 -10.78
CA GLY A 474 1.20 13.53 -9.73
C GLY A 474 1.31 14.11 -8.33
N GLY A 475 0.69 13.43 -7.36
CA GLY A 475 0.56 13.86 -5.97
C GLY A 475 -0.86 13.67 -5.41
N CYS A 476 -1.26 14.59 -4.52
CA CYS A 476 -2.59 14.61 -3.89
C CYS A 476 -2.90 13.34 -3.07
N ASP A 477 -1.90 12.88 -2.32
CA ASP A 477 -1.93 11.62 -1.60
C ASP A 477 -2.93 11.62 -0.43
N HIS A 478 -3.49 10.45 -0.14
CA HIS A 478 -4.33 10.24 1.03
C HIS A 478 -4.34 8.78 1.49
N LYS A 479 -4.73 8.53 2.75
CA LYS A 479 -4.79 7.17 3.30
C LYS A 479 -5.82 6.31 2.56
N VAL A 480 -5.43 5.08 2.22
CA VAL A 480 -6.27 4.13 1.48
C VAL A 480 -7.58 3.90 2.24
N GLY A 481 -8.70 4.16 1.59
CA GLY A 481 -10.04 3.89 2.12
C GLY A 481 -10.50 4.73 3.31
N GLN A 482 -9.77 5.79 3.67
CA GLN A 482 -10.06 6.63 4.85
C GLN A 482 -10.53 8.06 4.48
N GLU A 483 -10.43 8.44 3.21
CA GLU A 483 -10.82 9.75 2.69
C GLU A 483 -11.63 9.64 1.39
N ASP A 484 -12.33 10.71 1.03
CA ASP A 484 -12.98 10.81 -0.28
C ASP A 484 -11.94 10.90 -1.40
N THR A 485 -12.22 10.17 -2.48
CA THR A 485 -11.32 10.06 -3.64
C THR A 485 -11.61 11.15 -4.70
N GLY A 486 -12.70 11.90 -4.54
CA GLY A 486 -13.11 12.94 -5.47
C GLY A 486 -12.18 14.15 -5.49
N GLY A 487 -12.17 14.88 -6.61
CA GLY A 487 -11.48 16.17 -6.74
C GLY A 487 -9.96 16.12 -6.93
N ARG A 488 -9.29 15.01 -6.63
CA ARG A 488 -7.81 14.90 -6.70
C ARG A 488 -7.24 15.17 -8.09
N PHE A 489 -7.83 14.60 -9.15
CA PHE A 489 -7.41 14.89 -10.52
C PHE A 489 -7.65 16.35 -10.93
N THR A 490 -8.75 16.94 -10.47
CA THR A 490 -9.07 18.34 -10.72
C THR A 490 -8.05 19.26 -10.05
N GLU A 491 -7.60 18.91 -8.83
CA GLU A 491 -6.56 19.65 -8.12
C GLU A 491 -5.23 19.62 -8.91
N LEU A 492 -4.80 18.45 -9.39
CA LEU A 492 -3.60 18.33 -10.24
C LEU A 492 -3.73 19.17 -11.52
N GLU A 493 -4.89 19.12 -12.18
CA GLU A 493 -5.16 19.89 -13.39
C GLU A 493 -5.15 21.42 -13.12
N GLN A 494 -5.74 21.87 -12.01
CA GLN A 494 -5.71 23.28 -11.62
C GLN A 494 -4.28 23.73 -11.29
N TRP A 495 -3.53 22.91 -10.55
CA TRP A 495 -2.15 23.20 -10.17
C TRP A 495 -1.25 23.37 -11.40
N VAL A 496 -1.38 22.50 -12.41
CA VAL A 496 -0.56 22.58 -13.63
C VAL A 496 -0.97 23.75 -14.51
N ARG A 497 -2.27 24.01 -14.69
CA ARG A 497 -2.76 25.11 -15.53
C ARG A 497 -2.45 26.50 -14.95
N ALA A 498 -2.34 26.60 -13.62
CA ALA A 498 -1.91 27.83 -12.96
C ALA A 498 -0.44 28.20 -13.26
N ARG A 499 0.37 27.23 -13.72
CA ARG A 499 1.82 27.38 -13.94
C ARG A 499 2.21 27.32 -15.42
N PHE A 500 1.55 26.47 -16.20
CA PHE A 500 1.81 26.23 -17.61
C PHE A 500 0.55 26.54 -18.43
N THR A 501 0.39 27.80 -18.83
CA THR A 501 -0.86 28.30 -19.44
C THR A 501 -1.14 27.73 -20.83
N ARG A 502 -0.16 27.10 -21.48
CA ARG A 502 -0.32 26.42 -22.78
C ARG A 502 -0.60 24.93 -22.66
N ALA A 503 -0.92 24.42 -21.46
CA ALA A 503 -1.32 23.04 -21.27
C ALA A 503 -2.65 22.73 -21.98
N GLY A 504 -2.67 21.66 -22.76
CA GLY A 504 -3.79 21.19 -23.59
C GLY A 504 -4.77 20.31 -22.82
N SER A 505 -5.21 19.22 -23.44
CA SER A 505 -6.12 18.24 -22.84
C SER A 505 -5.41 17.32 -21.85
N VAL A 506 -6.14 16.91 -20.82
CA VAL A 506 -5.78 15.76 -19.99
C VAL A 506 -6.25 14.51 -20.71
N ASP A 507 -5.32 13.68 -21.17
CA ASP A 507 -5.64 12.47 -21.95
C ASP A 507 -5.66 11.21 -21.07
N TYR A 508 -4.90 11.22 -19.98
CA TYR A 508 -4.87 10.13 -19.00
C TYR A 508 -4.98 10.68 -17.58
N ALA A 509 -5.63 9.91 -16.70
CA ALA A 509 -5.71 10.18 -15.27
C ALA A 509 -5.82 8.84 -14.55
N TRP A 510 -4.95 8.58 -13.58
CA TRP A 510 -4.90 7.30 -12.88
C TRP A 510 -4.35 7.48 -11.46
N SER A 511 -4.55 6.51 -10.59
CA SER A 511 -3.96 6.51 -9.25
C SER A 511 -3.13 5.26 -8.96
N GLY A 512 -2.09 5.39 -8.15
CA GLY A 512 -1.25 4.32 -7.63
C GLY A 512 -1.37 4.18 -6.11
N GLN A 513 -0.64 3.22 -5.54
CA GLN A 513 -0.49 3.02 -4.10
C GLN A 513 0.98 3.19 -3.69
N ILE A 514 1.19 3.88 -2.58
CA ILE A 514 2.49 4.02 -1.93
C ILE A 514 2.44 3.33 -0.57
N PHE A 515 3.56 2.72 -0.19
CA PHE A 515 3.73 1.98 1.05
C PHE A 515 4.80 2.69 1.87
N GLU A 516 4.39 3.41 2.91
CA GLU A 516 5.24 4.35 3.66
C GLU A 516 5.74 3.71 4.96
N PRO A 517 7.01 3.28 5.06
CA PRO A 517 7.59 2.86 6.33
C PRO A 517 7.59 4.00 7.33
N VAL A 518 7.40 3.66 8.60
CA VAL A 518 7.52 4.61 9.71
C VAL A 518 8.91 5.25 9.84
N ASP A 519 9.91 4.77 9.09
CA ASP A 519 11.27 5.28 9.08
C ASP A 519 11.84 5.61 7.68
N TYR A 520 10.98 5.82 6.67
CA TYR A 520 11.32 6.34 5.32
C TYR A 520 12.11 5.40 4.39
N MET A 521 12.71 4.34 4.93
CA MET A 521 13.57 3.45 4.13
C MET A 521 12.87 2.12 3.84
N ALA A 522 13.09 1.55 2.65
CA ALA A 522 12.48 0.26 2.34
C ALA A 522 12.98 -0.89 3.22
N TYR A 523 12.13 -1.90 3.37
CA TYR A 523 12.48 -3.18 3.97
C TYR A 523 12.84 -4.16 2.86
N ILE A 524 14.14 -4.42 2.69
CA ILE A 524 14.71 -5.26 1.62
C ILE A 524 15.73 -6.21 2.25
N GLY A 525 15.41 -7.51 2.25
CA GLY A 525 16.30 -8.54 2.80
C GLY A 525 15.54 -9.72 3.38
N LYS A 526 16.22 -10.51 4.24
CA LYS A 526 15.60 -11.65 4.92
C LYS A 526 14.39 -11.24 5.75
N ASN A 527 13.31 -11.98 5.58
CA ASN A 527 12.10 -11.82 6.35
C ASN A 527 12.35 -12.14 7.83
N GLN A 528 11.74 -11.39 8.76
CA GLN A 528 12.02 -11.53 10.19
C GLN A 528 11.68 -12.95 10.70
N GLY A 529 12.64 -13.70 11.26
CA GLY A 529 12.39 -15.07 11.72
C GLY A 529 12.33 -16.13 10.61
N SER A 530 12.72 -15.77 9.39
CA SER A 530 12.90 -16.70 8.26
C SER A 530 14.39 -16.86 7.94
N LYS A 531 14.80 -18.04 7.48
CA LYS A 531 16.17 -18.31 7.03
C LYS A 531 16.31 -18.19 5.51
N HIS A 532 15.26 -18.58 4.78
CA HIS A 532 15.27 -18.79 3.34
C HIS A 532 14.28 -17.91 2.56
N SER A 533 13.54 -17.07 3.28
CA SER A 533 12.53 -16.18 2.71
C SER A 533 12.93 -14.71 2.82
N TYR A 534 12.84 -13.98 1.73
CA TYR A 534 13.16 -12.55 1.61
C TYR A 534 11.89 -11.73 1.32
N ILE A 535 11.91 -10.44 1.65
CA ILE A 535 10.85 -9.48 1.33
C ILE A 535 11.42 -8.22 0.68
N VAL A 536 10.58 -7.56 -0.12
CA VAL A 536 10.77 -6.21 -0.64
C VAL A 536 9.47 -5.45 -0.44
N THR A 537 9.46 -4.44 0.44
CA THR A 537 8.26 -3.69 0.82
C THR A 537 8.60 -2.30 1.35
N GLY A 538 7.61 -1.41 1.37
CA GLY A 538 7.72 -0.09 2.03
C GLY A 538 8.57 0.89 1.23
N ASP A 539 8.09 1.30 0.07
CA ASP A 539 8.91 2.03 -0.89
C ASP A 539 9.06 3.55 -0.68
N SER A 540 8.24 4.19 0.15
CA SER A 540 8.23 5.66 0.39
C SER A 540 8.34 6.49 -0.90
N GLY A 541 7.42 6.28 -1.85
CA GLY A 541 7.42 6.97 -3.14
C GLY A 541 8.56 6.57 -4.11
N ASN A 542 9.59 5.90 -3.61
CA ASN A 542 10.83 5.56 -4.32
C ASN A 542 10.83 4.12 -4.87
N GLY A 543 9.65 3.56 -5.17
CA GLY A 543 9.46 2.13 -5.49
C GLY A 543 10.22 1.64 -6.71
N LEU A 544 10.45 2.50 -7.70
CA LEU A 544 11.26 2.12 -8.87
C LEU A 544 12.74 1.94 -8.49
N THR A 545 13.29 2.88 -7.73
CA THR A 545 14.69 2.83 -7.28
C THR A 545 14.90 1.71 -6.25
N HIS A 546 14.01 1.61 -5.24
CA HIS A 546 14.03 0.53 -4.25
C HIS A 546 13.87 -0.87 -4.89
N GLY A 547 13.04 -1.00 -5.92
CA GLY A 547 12.89 -2.26 -6.64
C GLY A 547 14.17 -2.70 -7.37
N VAL A 548 14.89 -1.77 -7.98
CA VAL A 548 16.19 -2.07 -8.62
C VAL A 548 17.26 -2.39 -7.57
N LEU A 549 17.27 -1.66 -6.45
CA LEU A 549 18.12 -1.94 -5.29
C LEU A 549 17.93 -3.35 -4.74
N ALA A 550 16.68 -3.81 -4.66
CA ALA A 550 16.37 -5.16 -4.21
C ALA A 550 17.05 -6.23 -5.05
N GLY A 551 17.20 -6.00 -6.36
CA GLY A 551 17.94 -6.88 -7.25
C GLY A 551 19.35 -7.16 -6.76
N LYS A 552 20.10 -6.11 -6.40
CA LYS A 552 21.47 -6.26 -5.89
C LYS A 552 21.51 -6.82 -4.48
N LEU A 553 20.74 -6.24 -3.56
CA LEU A 553 20.77 -6.60 -2.14
C LEU A 553 20.46 -8.08 -1.92
N ILE A 554 19.36 -8.56 -2.50
CA ILE A 554 18.91 -9.94 -2.32
C ILE A 554 19.80 -10.90 -3.09
N ALA A 555 20.25 -10.56 -4.29
CA ALA A 555 21.15 -11.44 -5.04
C ALA A 555 22.52 -11.58 -4.36
N ASP A 556 23.05 -10.50 -3.76
CA ASP A 556 24.28 -10.54 -2.96
C ASP A 556 24.10 -11.44 -1.75
N GLU A 557 23.00 -11.30 -1.00
CA GLU A 557 22.74 -12.13 0.18
C GLU A 557 22.54 -13.61 -0.17
N ILE A 558 21.77 -13.93 -1.22
CA ILE A 558 21.60 -15.31 -1.72
C ILE A 558 22.94 -15.89 -2.20
N GLY A 559 23.81 -15.06 -2.78
CA GLY A 559 25.15 -15.45 -3.22
C GLY A 559 26.20 -15.53 -2.09
N GLY A 560 25.84 -15.21 -0.84
CA GLY A 560 26.77 -15.20 0.28
C GLY A 560 27.78 -14.04 0.25
N LEU A 561 27.49 -12.97 -0.49
CA LEU A 561 28.33 -11.79 -0.60
C LEU A 561 27.97 -10.76 0.47
N THR A 562 28.96 -10.21 1.16
CA THR A 562 28.76 -9.07 2.06
C THR A 562 28.42 -7.81 1.25
N ASN A 563 27.34 -7.13 1.61
CA ASN A 563 26.93 -5.89 0.98
C ASN A 563 26.90 -4.76 2.02
N PRO A 564 27.62 -3.64 1.82
CA PRO A 564 27.71 -2.55 2.79
C PRO A 564 26.38 -1.82 3.01
N TRP A 565 25.40 -1.97 2.11
CA TRP A 565 24.12 -1.30 2.18
C TRP A 565 23.05 -2.12 2.90
N SER A 566 23.25 -3.42 3.10
CA SER A 566 22.20 -4.34 3.57
C SER A 566 21.64 -3.96 4.94
N GLN A 567 22.47 -3.39 5.82
CA GLN A 567 22.04 -3.01 7.17
C GLN A 567 20.94 -1.94 7.17
N LEU A 568 21.00 -0.97 6.24
CA LEU A 568 20.02 0.11 6.16
C LEU A 568 18.63 -0.43 5.81
N TYR A 569 18.58 -1.42 4.92
CA TYR A 569 17.34 -1.97 4.39
C TYR A 569 16.85 -3.21 5.13
N ASP A 570 17.63 -3.77 6.06
CA ASP A 570 17.30 -5.02 6.74
C ASP A 570 15.91 -4.95 7.39
N PRO A 571 14.97 -5.85 7.04
CA PRO A 571 13.66 -5.94 7.67
C PRO A 571 13.68 -6.08 9.20
N ARG A 572 14.82 -6.49 9.80
CA ARG A 572 15.02 -6.68 11.24
C ARG A 572 15.60 -5.45 11.93
N ARG A 573 15.75 -4.30 11.26
CA ARG A 573 16.31 -3.08 11.87
C ARG A 573 15.38 -2.57 12.99
N MET A 574 15.82 -2.67 14.24
CA MET A 574 15.01 -2.27 15.41
C MET A 574 15.36 -0.89 15.96
N ALA A 575 16.57 -0.37 15.72
CA ALA A 575 17.03 0.87 16.33
C ALA A 575 16.30 2.12 15.79
N SER A 576 15.96 2.15 14.50
CA SER A 576 15.17 3.24 13.87
C SER A 576 13.68 3.12 14.21
N VAL A 577 13.14 1.90 14.21
CA VAL A 577 11.77 1.58 14.63
C VAL A 577 11.55 2.00 16.08
N ALA A 578 12.53 1.78 16.97
CA ALA A 578 12.47 2.20 18.36
C ALA A 578 12.30 3.72 18.53
N LYS A 579 12.95 4.52 17.68
CA LYS A 579 12.80 5.98 17.66
C LYS A 579 11.46 6.44 17.08
N SER A 580 10.79 5.55 16.35
CA SER A 580 9.49 5.77 15.69
C SER A 580 8.32 5.22 16.52
N LEU A 581 8.56 4.68 17.72
CA LEU A 581 7.50 4.18 18.62
C LEU A 581 6.35 5.17 18.83
N PRO A 582 6.58 6.48 19.06
CA PRO A 582 5.48 7.42 19.27
C PRO A 582 4.54 7.55 18.05
N SER A 583 5.08 7.55 16.83
CA SER A 583 4.27 7.60 15.61
C SER A 583 3.57 6.27 15.35
N MET A 584 4.20 5.15 15.68
CA MET A 584 3.58 3.82 15.61
C MET A 584 2.37 3.67 16.54
N LEU A 585 2.40 4.22 17.75
CA LEU A 585 1.24 4.19 18.66
C LEU A 585 0.03 4.95 18.09
N GLY A 586 0.28 6.07 17.38
CA GLY A 586 -0.77 6.80 16.67
C GLY A 586 -1.35 5.98 15.54
N HIS A 587 -0.48 5.35 14.75
CA HIS A 587 -0.84 4.47 13.64
C HIS A 587 -1.68 3.26 14.09
N ASP A 588 -1.30 2.57 15.17
CA ASP A 588 -2.06 1.43 15.72
C ASP A 588 -3.44 1.85 16.25
N LEU A 589 -3.56 3.02 16.89
CA LEU A 589 -4.85 3.57 17.33
C LEU A 589 -5.75 3.90 16.14
N GLU A 590 -5.18 4.46 15.08
CA GLU A 590 -5.89 4.81 13.86
C GLU A 590 -6.36 3.55 13.11
N ILE A 591 -5.51 2.55 12.93
CA ILE A 591 -5.88 1.23 12.36
C ILE A 591 -7.02 0.61 13.15
N ASN A 592 -6.92 0.57 14.49
CA ASN A 592 -7.98 0.03 15.34
C ASN A 592 -9.28 0.83 15.23
N SER A 593 -9.19 2.15 15.01
CA SER A 593 -10.36 2.98 14.78
C SER A 593 -11.12 2.61 13.49
N GLN A 594 -10.43 2.06 12.48
CA GLN A 594 -11.06 1.63 11.23
C GLN A 594 -12.00 0.42 11.41
N TYR A 595 -11.82 -0.38 12.46
CA TYR A 595 -12.80 -1.42 12.82
C TYR A 595 -14.14 -0.85 13.27
N LYS A 596 -14.26 0.47 13.54
CA LYS A 596 -15.57 1.12 13.71
C LYS A 596 -16.44 1.06 12.44
N ARG A 597 -15.87 0.79 11.26
CA ARG A 597 -16.66 0.57 10.02
C ARG A 597 -17.61 -0.63 10.13
N PHE A 598 -17.38 -1.56 11.07
CA PHE A 598 -18.37 -2.59 11.42
C PHE A 598 -19.69 -2.03 11.96
N LEU A 599 -19.76 -0.74 12.28
CA LEU A 599 -20.97 -0.03 12.71
C LEU A 599 -21.48 0.97 11.67
N GLN A 600 -20.77 1.11 10.54
CA GLN A 600 -21.11 2.06 9.48
C GLN A 600 -21.77 1.31 8.31
N THR A 601 -22.67 2.01 7.62
CA THR A 601 -23.28 1.58 6.35
C THR A 601 -23.19 2.77 5.40
N ASP A 602 -22.71 2.54 4.18
CA ASP A 602 -22.64 3.59 3.15
C ASP A 602 -24.01 3.76 2.47
N ILE A 603 -24.78 2.67 2.37
CA ILE A 603 -26.13 2.64 1.82
C ILE A 603 -27.12 1.98 2.78
N THR A 604 -28.39 2.34 2.66
CA THR A 604 -29.50 1.72 3.41
C THR A 604 -30.31 0.75 2.55
N ASP A 605 -30.47 1.09 1.27
CA ASP A 605 -31.09 0.26 0.24
C ASP A 605 -30.15 0.13 -0.96
N ILE A 606 -30.17 -1.03 -1.61
CA ILE A 606 -29.43 -1.27 -2.86
C ILE A 606 -29.96 -0.37 -3.98
N GLU A 607 -31.25 -0.02 -3.93
CA GLU A 607 -31.85 0.90 -4.89
C GLU A 607 -31.30 2.33 -4.81
N ASP A 608 -30.69 2.71 -3.68
CA ASP A 608 -30.05 4.02 -3.50
C ASP A 608 -28.79 4.19 -4.36
N LEU A 609 -28.16 3.09 -4.81
CA LEU A 609 -26.97 3.14 -5.64
C LEU A 609 -27.28 3.60 -7.07
N ALA A 610 -26.53 4.57 -7.56
CA ALA A 610 -26.52 4.91 -8.98
C ALA A 610 -25.76 3.83 -9.78
N PRO A 611 -26.09 3.61 -11.08
CA PRO A 611 -25.27 2.80 -11.97
C PRO A 611 -23.79 3.25 -11.94
N GLY A 612 -22.87 2.28 -11.94
CA GLY A 612 -21.42 2.52 -11.87
C GLY A 612 -20.88 2.85 -10.48
N THR A 613 -21.68 2.68 -9.42
CA THR A 613 -21.28 2.99 -8.03
C THR A 613 -21.43 1.80 -7.11
N GLY A 614 -20.73 1.84 -5.98
CA GLY A 614 -20.83 0.83 -4.95
C GLY A 614 -20.94 1.44 -3.56
N GLY A 615 -21.33 0.60 -2.60
CA GLY A 615 -21.40 0.95 -1.20
C GLY A 615 -21.47 -0.28 -0.32
N VAL A 616 -21.09 -0.14 0.94
CA VAL A 616 -21.26 -1.19 1.94
C VAL A 616 -22.62 -1.09 2.60
N LEU A 617 -23.33 -2.21 2.63
CA LEU A 617 -24.57 -2.41 3.35
C LEU A 617 -24.29 -3.21 4.64
N ASN A 618 -24.58 -2.60 5.78
CA ASN A 618 -24.34 -3.19 7.10
C ASN A 618 -25.63 -3.22 7.93
N LYS A 619 -26.26 -4.40 7.99
CA LYS A 619 -27.54 -4.62 8.70
C LYS A 619 -27.37 -5.03 10.18
N GLY A 620 -26.21 -4.73 10.78
CA GLY A 620 -25.93 -4.89 12.21
C GLY A 620 -25.66 -6.33 12.66
N PHE A 621 -26.63 -7.24 12.54
CA PHE A 621 -26.50 -8.65 12.98
C PHE A 621 -26.02 -9.61 11.88
N SER A 622 -25.87 -9.13 10.66
CA SER A 622 -25.40 -9.92 9.52
C SER A 622 -23.99 -9.49 9.09
N GLN A 623 -23.29 -10.37 8.38
CA GLN A 623 -22.05 -10.02 7.73
C GLN A 623 -22.24 -8.77 6.83
N PRO A 624 -21.35 -7.77 6.90
CA PRO A 624 -21.37 -6.62 6.00
C PRO A 624 -21.22 -7.04 4.53
N ILE A 625 -22.01 -6.42 3.66
CA ILE A 625 -22.08 -6.74 2.24
C ILE A 625 -21.53 -5.58 1.42
N ALA A 626 -20.62 -5.87 0.49
CA ALA A 626 -20.17 -4.93 -0.52
C ALA A 626 -21.08 -5.07 -1.74
N VAL A 627 -21.74 -3.98 -2.11
CA VAL A 627 -22.72 -3.94 -3.20
C VAL A 627 -22.19 -3.01 -4.29
N TYR A 628 -22.02 -3.52 -5.51
CA TYR A 628 -21.71 -2.71 -6.69
C TYR A 628 -22.88 -2.80 -7.67
N LYS A 629 -23.38 -1.65 -8.15
CA LYS A 629 -24.36 -1.59 -9.23
C LYS A 629 -23.63 -1.22 -10.51
N ASP A 630 -23.64 -2.09 -11.51
CA ASP A 630 -22.94 -1.82 -12.77
C ASP A 630 -23.67 -0.80 -13.64
N GLU A 631 -23.07 -0.46 -14.78
CA GLU A 631 -23.61 0.55 -15.71
C GLU A 631 -24.97 0.16 -16.32
N ASN A 632 -25.30 -1.14 -16.33
CA ASN A 632 -26.59 -1.65 -16.81
C ASN A 632 -27.62 -1.74 -15.66
N GLY A 633 -27.23 -1.42 -14.43
CA GLY A 633 -28.07 -1.53 -13.24
C GLY A 633 -28.07 -2.93 -12.61
N GLU A 634 -27.25 -3.87 -13.07
CA GLU A 634 -27.13 -5.18 -12.44
C GLU A 634 -26.34 -5.07 -11.12
N VAL A 635 -26.79 -5.80 -10.11
CA VAL A 635 -26.24 -5.73 -8.75
C VAL A 635 -25.28 -6.90 -8.51
N HIS A 636 -24.06 -6.56 -8.11
CA HIS A 636 -22.99 -7.48 -7.77
C HIS A 636 -22.70 -7.42 -6.28
N GLU A 637 -22.90 -8.53 -5.58
CA GLU A 637 -22.71 -8.60 -4.13
C GLU A 637 -21.51 -9.48 -3.76
N ARG A 638 -20.71 -9.01 -2.80
CA ARG A 638 -19.59 -9.74 -2.19
C ARG A 638 -19.57 -9.52 -0.69
N SER A 639 -18.81 -10.34 0.03
CA SER A 639 -18.42 -10.02 1.40
C SER A 639 -17.68 -8.68 1.44
N ALA A 640 -18.09 -7.74 2.29
CA ALA A 640 -17.31 -6.54 2.55
C ALA A 640 -16.12 -6.78 3.51
N LEU A 641 -15.99 -7.99 4.06
CA LEU A 641 -14.85 -8.35 4.90
C LEU A 641 -13.63 -8.67 4.05
N CYS A 642 -12.57 -7.89 4.20
CA CYS A 642 -11.27 -8.13 3.59
C CYS A 642 -10.71 -9.51 4.05
N PRO A 643 -10.28 -10.39 3.14
CA PRO A 643 -9.72 -11.70 3.47
C PRO A 643 -8.47 -11.66 4.36
N HIS A 644 -7.76 -10.53 4.41
CA HIS A 644 -6.56 -10.37 5.23
C HIS A 644 -6.87 -10.40 6.74
N MET A 645 -7.55 -9.38 7.26
CA MET A 645 -7.85 -9.24 8.70
C MET A 645 -9.31 -8.83 8.97
N LYS A 646 -10.21 -9.14 8.04
CA LYS A 646 -11.65 -8.88 8.15
C LYS A 646 -12.02 -7.40 8.33
N GLY A 647 -11.14 -6.47 7.98
CA GLY A 647 -11.51 -5.05 7.85
C GLY A 647 -12.66 -4.89 6.85
N VAL A 648 -13.61 -4.01 7.18
CA VAL A 648 -14.73 -3.69 6.27
C VAL A 648 -14.23 -2.74 5.19
N VAL A 649 -14.29 -3.17 3.93
CA VAL A 649 -13.87 -2.37 2.78
C VAL A 649 -14.73 -1.12 2.59
N CYS A 650 -14.31 -0.20 1.74
CA CYS A 650 -15.07 0.95 1.29
C CYS A 650 -14.98 1.08 -0.23
N TRP A 651 -15.96 1.74 -0.83
CA TRP A 651 -16.00 1.95 -2.27
C TRP A 651 -15.11 3.12 -2.69
N ASN A 652 -14.22 2.86 -3.66
CA ASN A 652 -13.41 3.87 -4.32
C ASN A 652 -14.09 4.27 -5.65
N ASN A 653 -14.69 5.45 -5.65
CA ASN A 653 -15.40 5.98 -6.82
C ASN A 653 -14.49 6.26 -8.01
N THR A 654 -13.21 6.54 -7.76
CA THR A 654 -12.26 6.97 -8.77
C THR A 654 -11.71 5.81 -9.61
N GLU A 655 -11.35 4.71 -8.96
CA GLU A 655 -10.78 3.52 -9.61
C GLU A 655 -11.77 2.36 -9.72
N LYS A 656 -13.01 2.54 -9.29
CA LYS A 656 -14.07 1.51 -9.27
C LYS A 656 -13.60 0.24 -8.56
N SER A 657 -13.07 0.41 -7.36
CA SER A 657 -12.47 -0.65 -6.54
C SER A 657 -13.02 -0.65 -5.12
N TRP A 658 -12.79 -1.75 -4.41
CA TRP A 658 -12.98 -1.85 -2.96
C TRP A 658 -11.64 -1.69 -2.26
N ASP A 659 -11.53 -0.72 -1.37
CA ASP A 659 -10.31 -0.42 -0.64
C ASP A 659 -10.48 -0.80 0.83
N CYS A 660 -9.51 -1.51 1.40
CA CYS A 660 -9.50 -1.88 2.81
C CYS A 660 -8.74 -0.83 3.63
N PRO A 661 -9.40 -0.09 4.52
CA PRO A 661 -8.77 1.02 5.25
C PRO A 661 -7.79 0.58 6.34
N VAL A 662 -7.70 -0.72 6.61
CA VAL A 662 -6.89 -1.26 7.70
C VAL A 662 -5.42 -1.43 7.27
N HIS A 663 -5.18 -2.13 6.16
CA HIS A 663 -3.82 -2.45 5.68
C HIS A 663 -3.65 -2.25 4.17
N GLY A 664 -4.51 -1.45 3.55
CA GLY A 664 -4.33 -1.05 2.15
C GLY A 664 -4.63 -2.10 1.08
N SER A 665 -5.23 -3.26 1.42
CA SER A 665 -5.65 -4.23 0.39
C SER A 665 -6.71 -3.63 -0.51
N ARG A 666 -6.62 -3.91 -1.82
CA ARG A 666 -7.60 -3.44 -2.80
C ARG A 666 -8.16 -4.58 -3.64
N PHE A 667 -9.41 -4.43 -4.05
CA PHE A 667 -10.13 -5.41 -4.87
C PHE A 667 -10.83 -4.71 -6.03
N SER A 668 -10.92 -5.36 -7.20
CA SER A 668 -11.76 -4.86 -8.29
C SER A 668 -13.21 -4.76 -7.87
N LYS A 669 -14.04 -4.04 -8.64
CA LYS A 669 -15.51 -4.01 -8.45
C LYS A 669 -16.15 -5.39 -8.26
N ASP A 670 -15.62 -6.43 -8.91
CA ASP A 670 -16.07 -7.83 -8.82
C ASP A 670 -15.48 -8.63 -7.64
N GLY A 671 -14.58 -8.02 -6.88
CA GLY A 671 -13.93 -8.60 -5.72
C GLY A 671 -12.58 -9.29 -5.99
N VAL A 672 -12.01 -9.16 -7.19
CA VAL A 672 -10.68 -9.74 -7.49
C VAL A 672 -9.60 -8.99 -6.71
N CYS A 673 -8.71 -9.67 -6.01
CA CYS A 673 -7.61 -9.02 -5.28
C CYS A 673 -6.62 -8.38 -6.26
N VAL A 674 -6.57 -7.04 -6.22
CA VAL A 674 -5.71 -6.22 -7.10
C VAL A 674 -4.46 -5.71 -6.38
N GLU A 675 -4.53 -5.56 -5.06
CA GLU A 675 -3.39 -5.15 -4.21
C GLU A 675 -3.44 -5.87 -2.85
N GLY A 676 -2.27 -6.33 -2.39
CA GLY A 676 -2.09 -7.03 -1.12
C GLY A 676 -2.25 -6.11 0.09
N PRO A 677 -2.12 -6.62 1.33
CA PRO A 677 -1.67 -7.97 1.72
C PRO A 677 -2.72 -9.11 1.62
N ALA A 678 -3.95 -8.84 1.20
CA ALA A 678 -4.94 -9.91 1.04
C ALA A 678 -4.46 -11.00 0.07
N LYS A 679 -4.45 -12.24 0.55
CA LYS A 679 -3.98 -13.40 -0.22
C LYS A 679 -4.92 -13.83 -1.33
N GLY A 680 -6.18 -13.40 -1.30
CA GLY A 680 -7.20 -13.87 -2.24
C GLY A 680 -8.36 -12.87 -2.36
N ASN A 681 -9.31 -13.23 -3.22
CA ASN A 681 -10.44 -12.39 -3.60
C ASN A 681 -11.45 -12.19 -2.46
N LEU A 682 -12.25 -11.12 -2.54
CA LEU A 682 -13.47 -10.99 -1.72
C LEU A 682 -14.37 -12.19 -1.97
N GLN A 683 -14.89 -12.78 -0.90
CA GLN A 683 -15.69 -13.99 -1.01
C GLN A 683 -17.06 -13.66 -1.61
N PRO A 684 -17.57 -14.48 -2.56
CA PRO A 684 -18.97 -14.44 -2.96
C PRO A 684 -19.86 -14.66 -1.74
N LEU A 685 -20.99 -13.96 -1.67
CA LEU A 685 -22.02 -14.31 -0.69
C LEU A 685 -22.57 -15.70 -1.04
N LYS A 686 -22.60 -16.61 -0.07
CA LYS A 686 -23.35 -17.86 -0.23
C LYS A 686 -24.82 -17.47 -0.42
N LYS A 687 -25.40 -17.70 -1.60
CA LYS A 687 -26.85 -17.60 -1.78
C LYS A 687 -27.48 -18.50 -0.74
N GLN A 688 -28.22 -17.92 0.22
CA GLN A 688 -29.12 -18.71 1.04
C GLN A 688 -30.07 -19.39 0.05
N GLN A 689 -29.99 -20.72 -0.04
CA GLN A 689 -31.06 -21.47 -0.67
C GLN A 689 -32.32 -21.11 0.10
N SER A 690 -33.23 -20.41 -0.56
CA SER A 690 -34.57 -20.16 -0.04
C SER A 690 -35.18 -21.52 0.28
N VAL A 691 -35.37 -21.79 1.58
CA VAL A 691 -36.09 -22.96 2.08
C VAL A 691 -37.57 -22.81 1.75
#